data_AF-A0AAN9U012-F1
#
_entry.id   AF-A0AAN9U012-F1
#
_cell.length_a   1.000
_cell.length_b   1.000
_cell.length_c   1.000
_cell.angle_alpha   90.00
_cell.angle_beta   90.00
_cell.angle_gamma   90.00
#
_symmetry.space_group_name_H-M   'P 1'
#
loop_
_entity.id
_entity.type
_entity.pdbx_description
1 polymer ?
#
loop_
_entity_poly.entity_id
_entity_poly.type
_entity_poly.pdbx_seq_one_letter_code
_entity_poly.pdbx_strand_id
1 'polypeptide(L)'
;MRMVSAASSDDLAPHSLHRIQHSLCPQNAVSSPFCTSSGSMSSYTCATKIVVRLTHFGALLPPPSPLLLLCLLYTQIFAFVQSITTHKKLREMGYDVEIHLVDTEDGYTLALERVPHSRSNQIVGSPVLLLHGLFSNSLVFALNRTSLAYALIDAGHDVWLYNSRGAGLSREMTNEPLDRQSWEYSFHEMGVYDLAACVDYIANTSRKKVNIVGYSLGGTIALILLSERPQYNEKIATSVLMAPAVRMKNPKSPLNTELLDIFDFFPYTTNPDATLKSIRKYCENSEKALRNCRLFLNFVNGVETNMADEAVLNFLASFPQPVSSKTLKHYVQGLMMGDFRKYDYGTKVNIIRYNDTEPPAYNLSRITSSVFIVGSTTDSIVTIKDIKWLVSRLRNVVEVNSIKNVRFGHISYIADPSSKELVVDYILQKLNSTKEDKEEKSWLNPTSVLSAKTENDRDHKSNSKYHGAHETSSQPTIILKTRDGETRALSPNQSHQMSAFSKTRKETESSSVALKQKNILAKSLNVANGLSTVPTMTSSMCLIEDGHLTGDGILDYLTEQNDYLVIGCMGMQGVGKSTLMSKLCNPFDNKKEIFKVQNLDNIITSTHCTSTFNLYVSKNRIFFIDTPPLLSPSLMEKLIYQEAKKPPFSSGANQVFSGGSQITSGDFSSTENALEITSLQTAAFLLSVCHVVLIVQDWFYDPNLLRFLQTAEMLKPPMPTTSRNEELTEYFPHVVFVQNKAQYSDYTQNMISTMQDVYNQSFLRSRLQIQSGIGIAGGTVLNYLNSCSCGDPINLYVLPDLHLQARKDFVNGHPGFNYLMEKFKRDIYGIQKNPLTHAPLSEKNWFHYSSKVWDAIKSSSFFHEYDRLLSKLE
;
A
#
# COMPACT_ATOMS: atom_id res chain seq x y z
N MET A 1 58.32 -38.23 4.99
CA MET A 1 57.39 -39.24 5.55
C MET A 1 56.37 -38.52 6.44
N ARG A 2 55.30 -39.18 6.90
CA ARG A 2 54.06 -38.58 7.40
C ARG A 2 54.15 -37.91 8.80
N MET A 3 53.31 -36.88 8.97
CA MET A 3 52.38 -36.61 10.11
C MET A 3 52.80 -35.87 11.41
N VAL A 4 52.15 -34.71 11.60
CA VAL A 4 51.17 -34.37 12.68
C VAL A 4 51.65 -33.78 14.04
N SER A 5 51.38 -32.46 14.13
CA SER A 5 50.72 -31.69 15.20
C SER A 5 51.38 -31.30 16.54
N ALA A 6 51.05 -30.06 16.90
CA ALA A 6 50.64 -29.54 18.22
C ALA A 6 51.72 -28.99 19.18
N ALA A 7 51.70 -27.66 19.29
CA ALA A 7 52.14 -26.83 20.41
C ALA A 7 51.38 -25.49 20.26
N SER A 8 51.08 -24.65 21.26
CA SER A 8 50.73 -24.74 22.69
C SER A 8 50.98 -23.35 23.29
N SER A 9 50.24 -23.01 24.36
CA SER A 9 50.61 -22.09 25.46
C SER A 9 50.98 -20.61 25.19
N ASP A 10 50.11 -19.72 25.71
CA ASP A 10 50.38 -18.72 26.78
C ASP A 10 51.50 -17.66 26.63
N ASP A 11 51.20 -16.37 26.91
CA ASP A 11 51.56 -15.75 28.22
C ASP A 11 51.07 -14.30 28.46
N LEU A 12 50.67 -14.06 29.71
CA LEU A 12 50.84 -12.86 30.59
C LEU A 12 50.38 -11.43 30.21
N ALA A 13 50.27 -10.57 31.26
CA ALA A 13 49.44 -9.34 31.30
C ALA A 13 50.21 -8.03 31.64
N PRO A 14 49.78 -7.11 32.56
CA PRO A 14 49.09 -5.86 32.18
C PRO A 14 49.68 -4.53 32.73
N HIS A 15 49.36 -3.40 32.08
CA HIS A 15 49.42 -1.99 32.58
C HIS A 15 48.57 -1.07 31.64
N SER A 16 48.03 0.11 31.99
CA SER A 16 47.77 0.78 33.30
C SER A 16 46.76 1.96 33.13
N LEU A 17 46.36 2.60 34.24
CA LEU A 17 45.41 3.75 34.35
C LEU A 17 45.88 5.09 33.75
N HIS A 18 44.93 5.94 33.32
CA HIS A 18 44.99 7.38 33.61
C HIS A 18 43.60 8.03 33.75
N ARG A 19 43.41 8.83 34.82
CA ARG A 19 42.24 9.70 35.06
C ARG A 19 42.39 11.03 34.30
N ILE A 20 41.28 11.62 33.83
CA ILE A 20 41.00 13.07 33.91
C ILE A 20 39.53 13.25 34.35
N GLN A 21 39.26 14.32 35.13
CA GLN A 21 38.00 14.58 35.84
C GLN A 21 37.19 15.77 35.26
N HIS A 22 35.88 15.73 35.52
CA HIS A 22 34.91 16.83 35.70
C HIS A 22 34.92 18.09 34.79
N SER A 23 33.74 18.37 34.23
CA SER A 23 33.07 19.67 34.42
C SER A 23 31.54 19.48 34.48
N LEU A 24 30.83 20.43 35.09
CA LEU A 24 29.42 20.34 35.50
C LEU A 24 28.54 21.39 34.80
N CYS A 25 27.35 20.98 34.32
CA CYS A 25 26.10 21.78 34.25
C CYS A 25 26.11 23.14 33.48
N PRO A 26 24.95 23.83 33.31
CA PRO A 26 23.58 23.51 33.75
C PRO A 26 22.50 23.49 32.64
N GLN A 27 21.28 23.16 33.07
CA GLN A 27 20.02 23.38 32.36
C GLN A 27 19.80 24.86 32.01
N ASN A 28 19.06 25.13 30.93
CA ASN A 28 18.08 26.23 30.92
C ASN A 28 16.98 26.01 29.87
N ALA A 29 15.81 26.55 30.15
CA ALA A 29 14.59 26.38 29.34
C ALA A 29 14.34 27.59 28.40
N VAL A 30 13.14 27.62 27.80
CA VAL A 30 12.41 28.76 27.20
C VAL A 30 12.44 28.88 25.66
N SER A 31 11.25 29.24 25.14
CA SER A 31 10.90 29.79 23.81
C SER A 31 10.69 28.84 22.62
N SER A 32 9.42 28.53 22.38
CA SER A 32 8.82 28.62 21.04
C SER A 32 8.88 30.06 20.51
N PRO A 33 8.77 30.25 19.19
CA PRO A 33 7.66 31.09 18.74
C PRO A 33 6.87 30.54 17.55
N PHE A 34 5.60 30.94 17.50
CA PHE A 34 4.74 30.83 16.32
C PHE A 34 5.28 31.69 15.17
N CYS A 35 5.15 31.18 13.94
CA CYS A 35 5.00 32.04 12.75
C CYS A 35 3.94 31.47 11.82
N THR A 36 2.72 32.00 11.92
CA THR A 36 1.66 31.83 10.93
C THR A 36 1.89 32.78 9.76
N SER A 37 1.87 32.26 8.52
CA SER A 37 1.62 33.09 7.34
C SER A 37 0.78 32.32 6.31
N SER A 38 -0.43 32.80 6.10
CA SER A 38 -1.45 32.28 5.19
C SER A 38 -1.02 32.32 3.71
N GLY A 39 -1.22 31.22 2.98
CA GLY A 39 -1.15 31.15 1.52
C GLY A 39 -2.43 30.50 0.96
N SER A 40 -3.21 31.30 0.23
CA SER A 40 -4.57 31.05 -0.28
C SER A 40 -4.90 29.66 -0.87
N MET A 41 -6.14 29.21 -0.60
CA MET A 41 -6.82 28.08 -1.25
C MET A 41 -6.80 28.15 -2.78
N SER A 42 -6.43 27.05 -3.46
CA SER A 42 -6.75 26.83 -4.89
C SER A 42 -6.97 25.37 -5.31
N SER A 43 -7.14 24.44 -4.34
CA SER A 43 -7.12 22.98 -4.59
C SER A 43 -8.48 22.27 -4.48
N TYR A 44 -9.55 22.95 -4.04
CA TYR A 44 -10.82 22.32 -3.64
C TYR A 44 -11.92 22.31 -4.73
N THR A 45 -11.55 22.14 -6.00
CA THR A 45 -12.51 22.13 -7.13
C THR A 45 -12.61 20.78 -7.88
N CYS A 46 -11.78 19.79 -7.55
CA CYS A 46 -11.84 18.47 -8.19
C CYS A 46 -12.77 17.48 -7.46
N ALA A 47 -12.64 17.35 -6.13
CA ALA A 47 -13.43 16.40 -5.32
C ALA A 47 -14.96 16.60 -5.47
N THR A 48 -15.41 17.83 -5.64
CA THR A 48 -16.84 18.17 -5.80
C THR A 48 -17.42 17.70 -7.15
N LYS A 49 -16.60 17.48 -8.19
CA LYS A 49 -17.10 17.13 -9.54
C LYS A 49 -17.37 15.64 -9.75
N ILE A 50 -16.71 14.76 -8.99
CA ILE A 50 -16.96 13.31 -9.05
C ILE A 50 -18.27 12.96 -8.34
N VAL A 51 -18.53 13.56 -7.17
CA VAL A 51 -19.76 13.32 -6.38
C VAL A 51 -21.03 13.79 -7.11
N VAL A 52 -20.96 14.85 -7.91
CA VAL A 52 -22.12 15.36 -8.69
C VAL A 52 -22.49 14.48 -9.89
N ARG A 53 -21.58 13.65 -10.43
CA ARG A 53 -21.88 12.79 -11.59
C ARG A 53 -22.58 11.48 -11.23
N LEU A 54 -22.40 10.95 -10.01
CA LEU A 54 -23.08 9.73 -9.56
C LEU A 54 -24.51 9.98 -9.04
N THR A 55 -24.89 11.23 -8.77
CA THR A 55 -26.25 11.60 -8.33
C THR A 55 -27.23 11.90 -9.48
N HIS A 56 -26.88 11.59 -10.73
CA HIS A 56 -27.74 11.84 -11.92
C HIS A 56 -28.11 10.59 -12.73
N PHE A 57 -27.66 9.40 -12.34
CA PHE A 57 -28.17 8.12 -12.88
C PHE A 57 -28.88 7.33 -11.78
N GLY A 58 -30.13 7.72 -11.49
CA GLY A 58 -30.97 7.08 -10.48
C GLY A 58 -32.26 6.52 -11.07
N ALA A 59 -32.23 5.26 -11.54
CA ALA A 59 -33.38 4.35 -11.60
C ALA A 59 -32.89 2.92 -11.93
N LEU A 60 -33.50 1.89 -11.31
CA LEU A 60 -33.43 0.47 -11.72
C LEU A 60 -32.11 -0.31 -11.57
N LEU A 61 -31.46 -0.26 -10.39
CA LEU A 61 -30.53 -1.31 -9.93
C LEU A 61 -30.74 -1.64 -8.44
N PRO A 62 -30.42 -2.87 -7.97
CA PRO A 62 -30.57 -3.31 -6.58
C PRO A 62 -29.66 -2.51 -5.62
N PRO A 63 -29.90 -2.56 -4.28
CA PRO A 63 -29.16 -1.74 -3.32
C PRO A 63 -27.64 -1.92 -3.45
N PRO A 64 -26.86 -0.83 -3.35
CA PRO A 64 -25.42 -0.86 -3.62
C PRO A 64 -24.69 -1.81 -2.65
N SER A 65 -23.68 -2.49 -3.19
CA SER A 65 -22.89 -3.43 -2.38
C SER A 65 -22.19 -2.71 -1.22
N PRO A 66 -21.99 -3.37 -0.07
CA PRO A 66 -21.35 -2.76 1.09
C PRO A 66 -19.88 -2.35 0.84
N LEU A 67 -19.22 -2.92 -0.18
CA LEU A 67 -17.94 -2.41 -0.68
C LEU A 67 -18.06 -0.98 -1.25
N LEU A 68 -19.14 -0.67 -1.97
CA LEU A 68 -19.38 0.67 -2.49
C LEU A 68 -19.58 1.67 -1.34
N LEU A 69 -20.26 1.27 -0.27
CA LEU A 69 -20.43 2.11 0.93
C LEU A 69 -19.08 2.32 1.66
N LEU A 70 -18.23 1.30 1.74
CA LEU A 70 -16.85 1.43 2.21
C LEU A 70 -16.05 2.47 1.40
N CYS A 71 -16.11 2.42 0.06
CA CYS A 71 -15.46 3.39 -0.82
C CYS A 71 -16.04 4.81 -0.69
N LEU A 72 -17.36 4.95 -0.51
CA LEU A 72 -18.03 6.24 -0.34
C LEU A 72 -17.76 6.88 1.03
N LEU A 73 -17.58 6.08 2.08
CA LEU A 73 -17.13 6.55 3.40
C LEU A 73 -15.65 7.00 3.38
N TYR A 74 -14.83 6.40 2.51
CA TYR A 74 -13.39 6.70 2.41
C TYR A 74 -13.06 8.02 1.69
N THR A 75 -13.99 8.55 0.87
CA THR A 75 -13.72 9.66 -0.07
C THR A 75 -14.14 11.04 0.42
N GLN A 76 -14.68 11.17 1.64
CA GLN A 76 -14.91 12.47 2.28
C GLN A 76 -14.44 12.48 3.74
N ILE A 77 -13.43 13.28 4.05
CA ILE A 77 -13.36 14.29 5.15
C ILE A 77 -11.90 14.63 5.49
N PHE A 78 -11.60 15.94 5.43
CA PHE A 78 -10.44 16.55 6.09
C PHE A 78 -10.93 17.52 7.17
N ALA A 79 -10.51 17.32 8.42
CA ALA A 79 -10.08 18.36 9.37
C ALA A 79 -9.86 17.74 10.77
N PHE A 80 -8.76 18.13 11.42
CA PHE A 80 -8.26 17.62 12.70
C PHE A 80 -9.33 17.42 13.80
N VAL A 81 -9.33 16.21 14.41
CA VAL A 81 -9.94 15.86 15.70
C VAL A 81 -9.02 14.83 16.37
N GLN A 82 -8.94 14.79 17.70
CA GLN A 82 -8.08 13.85 18.43
C GLN A 82 -8.65 12.42 18.48
N SER A 83 -7.78 11.40 18.57
CA SER A 83 -8.19 10.01 18.85
C SER A 83 -8.56 9.85 20.32
N ILE A 84 -9.71 9.21 20.58
CA ILE A 84 -10.09 8.78 21.93
C ILE A 84 -9.42 7.43 22.21
N THR A 85 -8.50 7.45 23.17
CA THR A 85 -7.85 6.25 23.72
C THR A 85 -8.58 5.78 24.97
N THR A 86 -8.49 4.49 25.28
CA THR A 86 -9.24 3.86 26.38
C THR A 86 -8.89 4.47 27.74
N HIS A 87 -7.60 4.66 28.03
CA HIS A 87 -7.14 5.34 29.26
C HIS A 87 -7.66 6.77 29.40
N LYS A 88 -7.82 7.55 28.32
CA LYS A 88 -8.43 8.89 28.41
C LYS A 88 -9.87 8.80 28.85
N LYS A 89 -10.65 7.93 28.18
CA LYS A 89 -12.07 7.73 28.50
C LYS A 89 -12.30 7.20 29.92
N LEU A 90 -11.47 6.28 30.39
CA LEU A 90 -11.51 5.77 31.76
C LEU A 90 -11.19 6.88 32.79
N ARG A 91 -10.20 7.75 32.52
CA ARG A 91 -9.89 8.91 33.36
C ARG A 91 -10.98 9.97 33.34
N GLU A 92 -11.59 10.25 32.19
CA GLU A 92 -12.78 11.13 32.06
C GLU A 92 -13.97 10.63 32.88
N MET A 93 -14.11 9.30 33.04
CA MET A 93 -15.10 8.67 33.92
C MET A 93 -14.71 8.68 35.41
N GLY A 94 -13.52 9.18 35.76
CA GLY A 94 -13.01 9.32 37.12
C GLY A 94 -12.30 8.07 37.67
N TYR A 95 -11.84 7.15 36.82
CA TYR A 95 -11.05 5.99 37.26
C TYR A 95 -9.54 6.26 37.14
N ASP A 96 -8.77 5.76 38.10
CA ASP A 96 -7.32 5.77 38.05
C ASP A 96 -6.81 4.72 37.06
N VAL A 97 -5.98 5.13 36.11
CA VAL A 97 -5.49 4.27 35.02
C VAL A 97 -3.98 4.28 34.97
N GLU A 98 -3.39 3.11 35.25
CA GLU A 98 -1.97 2.82 35.05
C GLU A 98 -1.75 2.32 33.61
N ILE A 99 -0.59 2.61 33.02
CA ILE A 99 -0.14 2.08 31.74
C ILE A 99 1.12 1.28 32.00
N HIS A 100 1.13 0.00 31.62
CA HIS A 100 2.25 -0.90 31.80
C HIS A 100 2.76 -1.35 30.43
N LEU A 101 4.07 -1.23 30.21
CA LEU A 101 4.74 -1.75 29.03
C LEU A 101 5.32 -3.13 29.35
N VAL A 102 5.10 -4.10 28.46
CA VAL A 102 5.49 -5.50 28.61
C VAL A 102 6.18 -5.97 27.35
N ASP A 103 7.46 -6.32 27.47
CA ASP A 103 8.25 -6.83 26.34
C ASP A 103 8.04 -8.34 26.16
N THR A 104 7.92 -8.79 24.91
CA THR A 104 7.77 -10.20 24.53
C THR A 104 9.10 -10.86 24.20
N GLU A 105 9.15 -12.19 24.29
CA GLU A 105 10.33 -12.99 23.93
C GLU A 105 10.79 -12.77 22.47
N ASP A 106 9.86 -12.41 21.58
CA ASP A 106 10.12 -12.15 20.16
C ASP A 106 10.28 -10.65 19.81
N GLY A 107 10.45 -9.79 20.82
CA GLY A 107 10.93 -8.41 20.65
C GLY A 107 9.87 -7.33 20.42
N TYR A 108 8.59 -7.59 20.72
CA TYR A 108 7.54 -6.56 20.71
C TYR A 108 7.34 -5.97 22.11
N THR A 109 7.07 -4.66 22.17
CA THR A 109 6.57 -4.02 23.40
C THR A 109 5.05 -3.88 23.32
N LEU A 110 4.34 -4.42 24.31
CA LEU A 110 2.89 -4.37 24.43
C LEU A 110 2.48 -3.39 25.53
N ALA A 111 1.37 -2.68 25.32
CA ALA A 111 0.83 -1.74 26.29
C ALA A 111 -0.48 -2.26 26.91
N LEU A 112 -0.43 -2.51 28.21
CA LEU A 112 -1.57 -2.85 29.05
C LEU A 112 -2.12 -1.60 29.74
N GLU A 113 -3.43 -1.39 29.68
CA GLU A 113 -4.11 -0.33 30.44
C GLU A 113 -4.78 -0.98 31.65
N ARG A 114 -4.42 -0.55 32.87
CA ARG A 114 -4.89 -1.19 34.12
C ARG A 114 -5.71 -0.21 34.96
N VAL A 115 -6.83 -0.69 35.49
CA VAL A 115 -7.60 -0.03 36.55
C VAL A 115 -7.59 -0.93 37.79
N PRO A 116 -6.77 -0.62 38.82
CA PRO A 116 -6.50 -1.53 39.93
C PRO A 116 -7.66 -1.67 40.93
N HIS A 117 -8.53 -0.66 41.05
CA HIS A 117 -9.58 -0.60 42.05
C HIS A 117 -10.73 0.32 41.63
N SER A 118 -11.87 0.22 42.34
CA SER A 118 -13.03 1.09 42.13
C SER A 118 -12.83 2.48 42.74
N ARG A 119 -13.71 3.41 42.40
CA ARG A 119 -13.80 4.75 43.01
C ARG A 119 -14.25 4.71 44.48
N SER A 120 -15.04 3.69 44.86
CA SER A 120 -15.60 3.54 46.21
C SER A 120 -14.83 2.57 47.10
N ASN A 121 -13.94 1.77 46.53
CA ASN A 121 -13.22 0.71 47.23
C ASN A 121 -11.79 0.60 46.66
N GLN A 122 -10.78 0.95 47.47
CA GLN A 122 -9.37 0.94 47.09
C GLN A 122 -8.70 -0.46 47.21
N ILE A 123 -9.44 -1.50 47.63
CA ILE A 123 -8.91 -2.86 47.73
C ILE A 123 -8.76 -3.46 46.32
N VAL A 124 -7.54 -3.82 45.96
CA VAL A 124 -7.21 -4.45 44.67
C VAL A 124 -7.68 -5.90 44.62
N GLY A 125 -8.66 -6.17 43.76
CA GLY A 125 -9.34 -7.46 43.61
C GLY A 125 -8.53 -8.57 42.97
N SER A 126 -9.22 -9.55 42.39
CA SER A 126 -8.58 -10.57 41.55
C SER A 126 -8.33 -10.00 40.15
N PRO A 127 -7.15 -10.24 39.53
CA PRO A 127 -6.84 -9.73 38.20
C PRO A 127 -7.74 -10.37 37.12
N VAL A 128 -8.25 -9.54 36.22
CA VAL A 128 -9.05 -9.92 35.06
C VAL A 128 -8.46 -9.29 33.80
N LEU A 129 -7.95 -10.11 32.90
CA LEU A 129 -7.35 -9.70 31.64
C LEU A 129 -8.38 -9.81 30.50
N LEU A 130 -8.67 -8.67 29.86
CA LEU A 130 -9.66 -8.51 28.80
C LEU A 130 -8.98 -8.50 27.42
N LEU A 131 -9.28 -9.50 26.58
CA LEU A 131 -8.66 -9.71 25.26
C LEU A 131 -9.64 -9.39 24.13
N HIS A 132 -9.31 -8.37 23.31
CA HIS A 132 -10.18 -7.86 22.25
C HIS A 132 -10.23 -8.75 20.99
N GLY A 133 -11.17 -8.42 20.09
CA GLY A 133 -11.38 -9.11 18.81
C GLY A 133 -10.45 -8.67 17.68
N LEU A 134 -10.65 -9.24 16.50
CA LEU A 134 -9.98 -8.86 15.25
C LEU A 134 -10.34 -7.40 14.86
N PHE A 135 -9.41 -6.67 14.22
CA PHE A 135 -9.57 -5.25 13.86
C PHE A 135 -9.93 -4.33 15.04
N SER A 136 -9.53 -4.66 16.27
CA SER A 136 -9.96 -3.97 17.49
C SER A 136 -8.80 -3.63 18.43
N ASN A 137 -9.08 -2.91 19.51
CA ASN A 137 -8.18 -2.59 20.62
C ASN A 137 -8.96 -2.64 21.96
N SER A 138 -8.35 -2.20 23.07
CA SER A 138 -8.97 -2.18 24.40
C SER A 138 -10.32 -1.43 24.51
N LEU A 139 -10.62 -0.48 23.62
CA LEU A 139 -11.77 0.44 23.76
C LEU A 139 -13.12 -0.28 23.70
N VAL A 140 -13.19 -1.45 23.06
CA VAL A 140 -14.44 -2.23 22.97
C VAL A 140 -14.99 -2.69 24.32
N PHE A 141 -14.17 -2.75 25.36
CA PHE A 141 -14.61 -3.05 26.72
C PHE A 141 -15.07 -1.81 27.50
N ALA A 142 -14.94 -0.61 26.93
CA ALA A 142 -15.22 0.69 27.56
C ALA A 142 -16.12 1.61 26.70
N LEU A 143 -16.91 1.06 25.78
CA LEU A 143 -17.73 1.80 24.80
C LEU A 143 -18.82 2.68 25.44
N ASN A 144 -19.38 2.27 26.58
CA ASN A 144 -20.43 2.96 27.35
C ASN A 144 -20.39 2.52 28.83
N ARG A 145 -21.17 3.16 29.72
CA ARG A 145 -21.19 2.82 31.16
C ARG A 145 -21.61 1.38 31.50
N THR A 146 -22.29 0.69 30.58
CA THR A 146 -22.71 -0.71 30.76
C THR A 146 -21.72 -1.72 30.15
N SER A 147 -20.57 -1.24 29.64
CA SER A 147 -19.54 -2.10 29.07
C SER A 147 -18.77 -2.86 30.15
N LEU A 148 -18.25 -4.03 29.76
CA LEU A 148 -17.67 -5.03 30.65
C LEU A 148 -16.56 -4.49 31.58
N ALA A 149 -15.69 -3.57 31.11
CA ALA A 149 -14.62 -3.04 31.95
C ALA A 149 -15.18 -2.28 33.18
N TYR A 150 -16.16 -1.38 32.98
CA TYR A 150 -16.78 -0.63 34.08
C TYR A 150 -17.47 -1.55 35.08
N ALA A 151 -18.20 -2.56 34.59
CA ALA A 151 -18.89 -3.52 35.45
C ALA A 151 -17.91 -4.34 36.32
N LEU A 152 -16.76 -4.74 35.76
CA LEU A 152 -15.71 -5.43 36.50
C LEU A 152 -15.01 -4.53 37.53
N ILE A 153 -14.72 -3.27 37.17
CA ILE A 153 -14.11 -2.30 38.08
C ILE A 153 -15.07 -2.00 39.24
N ASP A 154 -16.35 -1.73 38.94
CA ASP A 154 -17.37 -1.41 39.95
C ASP A 154 -17.68 -2.62 40.86
N ALA A 155 -17.53 -3.85 40.36
CA ALA A 155 -17.55 -5.09 41.14
C ALA A 155 -16.24 -5.38 41.92
N GLY A 156 -15.25 -4.48 41.86
CA GLY A 156 -14.01 -4.55 42.65
C GLY A 156 -12.96 -5.53 42.12
N HIS A 157 -12.89 -5.76 40.81
CA HIS A 157 -11.79 -6.50 40.18
C HIS A 157 -10.60 -5.60 39.82
N ASP A 158 -9.41 -6.18 39.76
CA ASP A 158 -8.21 -5.54 39.20
C ASP A 158 -8.24 -5.75 37.67
N VAL A 159 -8.63 -4.73 36.91
CA VAL A 159 -8.96 -4.88 35.48
C VAL A 159 -7.79 -4.50 34.61
N TRP A 160 -7.37 -5.43 33.76
CA TRP A 160 -6.28 -5.29 32.81
C TRP A 160 -6.81 -5.38 31.38
N LEU A 161 -6.57 -4.35 30.59
CA LEU A 161 -7.01 -4.23 29.19
C LEU A 161 -5.81 -4.45 28.27
N TYR A 162 -5.90 -5.49 27.45
CA TYR A 162 -4.89 -5.84 26.46
C TYR A 162 -5.01 -4.97 25.20
N ASN A 163 -3.86 -4.64 24.59
CA ASN A 163 -3.77 -4.16 23.21
C ASN A 163 -2.79 -5.09 22.46
N SER A 164 -3.24 -5.75 21.39
CA SER A 164 -2.38 -6.68 20.65
C SER A 164 -1.21 -5.99 19.94
N ARG A 165 -0.15 -6.75 19.64
CA ARG A 165 0.91 -6.27 18.73
C ARG A 165 0.33 -5.64 17.45
N GLY A 166 0.86 -4.49 17.06
CA GLY A 166 0.40 -3.70 15.91
C GLY A 166 -0.91 -2.90 16.12
N ALA A 167 -1.65 -3.08 17.22
CA ALA A 167 -2.93 -2.40 17.45
C ALA A 167 -2.92 -1.49 18.69
N GLY A 168 -3.79 -0.47 18.69
CA GLY A 168 -4.04 0.41 19.83
C GLY A 168 -2.77 0.98 20.47
N LEU A 169 -2.76 1.01 21.80
CA LEU A 169 -1.69 1.62 22.58
C LEU A 169 -0.33 0.92 22.39
N SER A 170 -0.31 -0.39 22.09
CA SER A 170 0.92 -1.13 21.81
C SER A 170 1.64 -0.59 20.58
N ARG A 171 0.90 -0.22 19.52
CA ARG A 171 1.48 0.45 18.35
C ARG A 171 1.85 1.91 18.63
N GLU A 172 1.01 2.66 19.34
CA GLU A 172 1.29 4.07 19.67
C GLU A 172 2.55 4.24 20.55
N MET A 173 2.85 3.27 21.41
CA MET A 173 4.01 3.28 22.32
C MET A 173 5.25 2.58 21.76
N THR A 174 5.18 1.99 20.55
CA THR A 174 6.37 1.42 19.90
C THR A 174 7.25 2.56 19.37
N ASN A 175 8.47 2.69 19.89
CA ASN A 175 9.38 3.79 19.53
C ASN A 175 9.97 3.70 18.11
N GLU A 176 9.98 2.51 17.50
CA GLU A 176 10.40 2.29 16.11
C GLU A 176 9.19 2.03 15.19
N PRO A 177 9.18 2.52 13.94
CA PRO A 177 8.14 2.16 12.98
C PRO A 177 8.14 0.66 12.70
N LEU A 178 6.99 -0.01 12.87
CA LEU A 178 6.83 -1.43 12.57
C LEU A 178 7.09 -1.69 11.07
N ASP A 179 8.22 -2.33 10.78
CA ASP A 179 8.65 -2.70 9.43
C ASP A 179 7.90 -3.94 8.90
N ARG A 180 8.16 -4.34 7.65
CA ARG A 180 7.48 -5.50 7.04
C ARG A 180 7.68 -6.80 7.85
N GLN A 181 8.84 -6.98 8.47
CA GLN A 181 9.11 -8.15 9.33
C GLN A 181 8.32 -8.07 10.64
N SER A 182 8.15 -6.88 11.20
CA SER A 182 7.31 -6.60 12.36
C SER A 182 5.82 -6.85 12.13
N TRP A 183 5.38 -7.05 10.88
CA TRP A 183 4.03 -7.50 10.53
C TRP A 183 3.93 -9.00 10.19
N GLU A 184 5.00 -9.80 10.31
CA GLU A 184 5.04 -11.23 9.92
C GLU A 184 4.48 -12.18 11.01
N TYR A 185 3.39 -11.78 11.68
CA TYR A 185 2.77 -12.49 12.79
C TYR A 185 1.31 -12.91 12.53
N SER A 186 0.86 -13.93 13.25
CA SER A 186 -0.51 -14.43 13.26
C SER A 186 -1.06 -14.50 14.69
N PHE A 187 -2.28 -15.02 14.85
CA PHE A 187 -2.82 -15.34 16.17
C PHE A 187 -2.01 -16.42 16.92
N HIS A 188 -1.12 -17.16 16.25
CA HIS A 188 -0.18 -18.07 16.90
C HIS A 188 0.80 -17.30 17.80
N GLU A 189 1.49 -16.32 17.23
CA GLU A 189 2.49 -15.51 17.93
C GLU A 189 1.84 -14.66 19.04
N MET A 190 0.62 -14.14 18.83
CA MET A 190 -0.16 -13.49 19.90
C MET A 190 -0.49 -14.42 21.07
N GLY A 191 -0.80 -15.70 20.81
CA GLY A 191 -1.06 -16.67 21.86
C GLY A 191 0.21 -17.13 22.58
N VAL A 192 1.27 -17.40 21.83
CA VAL A 192 2.52 -17.99 22.36
C VAL A 192 3.42 -16.96 23.03
N TYR A 193 3.50 -15.73 22.53
CA TYR A 193 4.40 -14.69 23.05
C TYR A 193 3.64 -13.57 23.77
N ASP A 194 2.68 -12.90 23.11
CA ASP A 194 2.01 -11.72 23.70
C ASP A 194 1.29 -12.09 25.00
N LEU A 195 0.38 -13.06 24.92
CA LEU A 195 -0.44 -13.43 26.07
C LEU A 195 0.39 -14.10 27.19
N ALA A 196 1.45 -14.82 26.83
CA ALA A 196 2.39 -15.40 27.80
C ALA A 196 3.06 -14.29 28.63
N ALA A 197 3.65 -13.29 27.97
CA ALA A 197 4.31 -12.16 28.63
C ALA A 197 3.33 -11.35 29.48
N CYS A 198 2.13 -11.06 28.97
CA CYS A 198 1.09 -10.35 29.72
C CYS A 198 0.66 -11.13 30.98
N VAL A 199 0.41 -12.43 30.87
CA VAL A 199 0.00 -13.25 32.03
C VAL A 199 1.10 -13.32 33.09
N ASP A 200 2.37 -13.44 32.68
CA ASP A 200 3.50 -13.45 33.61
C ASP A 200 3.70 -12.11 34.31
N TYR A 201 3.60 -11.00 33.56
CA TYR A 201 3.67 -9.66 34.12
C TYR A 201 2.57 -9.43 35.18
N ILE A 202 1.33 -9.77 34.85
CA ILE A 202 0.17 -9.58 35.74
C ILE A 202 0.24 -10.53 36.96
N ALA A 203 0.61 -11.80 36.77
CA ALA A 203 0.74 -12.75 37.87
C ALA A 203 1.86 -12.37 38.84
N ASN A 204 2.99 -11.85 38.34
CA ASN A 204 4.07 -11.34 39.17
C ASN A 204 3.68 -10.06 39.92
N THR A 205 2.97 -9.13 39.26
CA THR A 205 2.52 -7.86 39.83
C THR A 205 1.45 -8.05 40.90
N SER A 206 0.46 -8.89 40.63
CA SER A 206 -0.70 -9.12 41.53
C SER A 206 -0.46 -10.22 42.59
N ARG A 207 0.54 -11.08 42.38
CA ARG A 207 0.78 -12.34 43.15
C ARG A 207 -0.46 -13.26 43.19
N LYS A 208 -1.36 -13.15 42.22
CA LYS A 208 -2.62 -13.90 42.11
C LYS A 208 -2.68 -14.63 40.76
N LYS A 209 -3.53 -15.66 40.67
CA LYS A 209 -3.90 -16.27 39.39
C LYS A 209 -4.73 -15.29 38.55
N VAL A 210 -4.52 -15.30 37.24
CA VAL A 210 -5.17 -14.38 36.29
C VAL A 210 -6.49 -14.98 35.78
N ASN A 211 -7.55 -14.19 35.74
CA ASN A 211 -8.77 -14.56 35.01
C ASN A 211 -8.66 -13.99 33.59
N ILE A 212 -9.00 -14.79 32.58
CA ILE A 212 -9.01 -14.33 31.19
C ILE A 212 -10.46 -14.19 30.74
N VAL A 213 -10.78 -13.06 30.11
CA VAL A 213 -12.03 -12.88 29.37
C VAL A 213 -11.70 -12.49 27.93
N GLY A 214 -11.98 -13.39 26.98
CA GLY A 214 -11.57 -13.25 25.59
C GLY A 214 -12.76 -13.12 24.65
N TYR A 215 -12.76 -12.08 23.80
CA TYR A 215 -13.76 -11.85 22.77
C TYR A 215 -13.22 -12.19 21.38
N SER A 216 -13.93 -13.02 20.60
CA SER A 216 -13.57 -13.33 19.22
C SER A 216 -12.13 -13.87 19.10
N LEU A 217 -11.24 -13.18 18.38
CA LEU A 217 -9.78 -13.43 18.35
C LEU A 217 -9.15 -13.55 19.75
N GLY A 218 -9.61 -12.76 20.73
CA GLY A 218 -9.17 -12.82 22.12
C GLY A 218 -9.40 -14.19 22.76
N GLY A 219 -10.45 -14.91 22.35
CA GLY A 219 -10.66 -16.30 22.76
C GLY A 219 -9.73 -17.28 22.04
N THR A 220 -9.40 -17.03 20.78
CA THR A 220 -8.47 -17.82 19.97
C THR A 220 -7.06 -17.81 20.57
N ILE A 221 -6.54 -16.64 20.91
CA ILE A 221 -5.18 -16.50 21.49
C ILE A 221 -5.09 -17.12 22.89
N ALA A 222 -6.16 -17.05 23.69
CA ALA A 222 -6.23 -17.71 25.00
C ALA A 222 -6.14 -19.24 24.88
N LEU A 223 -6.88 -19.84 23.95
CA LEU A 223 -6.83 -21.28 23.68
C LEU A 223 -5.45 -21.73 23.15
N ILE A 224 -4.77 -20.89 22.38
CA ILE A 224 -3.41 -21.17 21.89
C ILE A 224 -2.40 -21.18 23.03
N LEU A 225 -2.39 -20.15 23.89
CA LEU A 225 -1.49 -20.12 25.05
C LEU A 225 -1.63 -21.40 25.90
N LEU A 226 -2.87 -21.74 26.25
CA LEU A 226 -3.17 -22.84 27.17
C LEU A 226 -2.91 -24.24 26.57
N SER A 227 -2.84 -24.37 25.25
CA SER A 227 -2.56 -25.65 24.57
C SER A 227 -1.09 -25.81 24.15
N GLU A 228 -0.44 -24.73 23.71
CA GLU A 228 0.96 -24.74 23.27
C GLU A 228 1.95 -24.55 24.43
N ARG A 229 1.59 -23.76 25.45
CA ARG A 229 2.37 -23.55 26.68
C ARG A 229 1.57 -24.02 27.90
N PRO A 230 1.39 -25.34 28.11
CA PRO A 230 0.48 -25.88 29.12
C PRO A 230 0.79 -25.45 30.56
N GLN A 231 2.04 -25.03 30.86
CA GLN A 231 2.42 -24.46 32.16
C GLN A 231 1.63 -23.20 32.56
N TYR A 232 1.02 -22.49 31.62
CA TYR A 232 0.17 -21.34 31.93
C TYR A 232 -1.21 -21.72 32.48
N ASN A 233 -1.69 -22.96 32.28
CA ASN A 233 -2.96 -23.41 32.88
C ASN A 233 -2.95 -23.29 34.41
N GLU A 234 -1.79 -23.42 35.05
CA GLU A 234 -1.67 -23.27 36.50
C GLU A 234 -1.73 -21.79 36.94
N LYS A 235 -1.33 -20.85 36.07
CA LYS A 235 -1.36 -19.40 36.32
C LYS A 235 -2.75 -18.80 36.08
N ILE A 236 -3.59 -19.46 35.28
CA ILE A 236 -4.96 -19.04 35.02
C ILE A 236 -5.92 -19.61 36.09
N ALA A 237 -6.83 -18.76 36.57
CA ALA A 237 -7.92 -19.17 37.46
C ALA A 237 -9.12 -19.68 36.64
N THR A 238 -9.62 -18.82 35.75
CA THR A 238 -10.82 -19.05 34.93
C THR A 238 -10.62 -18.40 33.56
N SER A 239 -11.10 -19.04 32.49
CA SER A 239 -11.24 -18.42 31.16
C SER A 239 -12.70 -18.33 30.76
N VAL A 240 -13.19 -17.13 30.43
CA VAL A 240 -14.55 -16.92 29.89
C VAL A 240 -14.45 -16.41 28.45
N LEU A 241 -14.90 -17.21 27.49
CA LEU A 241 -14.68 -16.98 26.06
C LEU A 241 -15.99 -16.59 25.36
N MET A 242 -16.08 -15.34 24.90
CA MET A 242 -17.22 -14.80 24.15
C MET A 242 -17.00 -14.99 22.64
N ALA A 243 -17.84 -15.81 22.00
CA ALA A 243 -17.76 -16.12 20.57
C ALA A 243 -16.33 -16.45 20.07
N PRO A 244 -15.60 -17.42 20.66
CA PRO A 244 -14.20 -17.68 20.34
C PRO A 244 -14.02 -18.09 18.86
N ALA A 245 -13.21 -17.34 18.12
CA ALA A 245 -13.01 -17.48 16.68
C ALA A 245 -12.02 -18.60 16.35
N VAL A 246 -12.45 -19.86 16.49
CA VAL A 246 -11.53 -21.02 16.42
C VAL A 246 -11.53 -21.70 15.04
N ARG A 247 -12.54 -22.52 14.73
CA ARG A 247 -12.61 -23.29 13.48
C ARG A 247 -13.26 -22.53 12.33
N MET A 248 -14.28 -21.73 12.67
CA MET A 248 -15.07 -20.87 11.78
C MET A 248 -15.70 -21.49 10.50
N LYS A 249 -15.51 -22.79 10.19
CA LYS A 249 -15.88 -23.48 8.93
C LYS A 249 -17.27 -23.18 8.35
N ASN A 250 -18.24 -22.77 9.17
CA ASN A 250 -19.64 -22.64 8.77
C ASN A 250 -20.15 -21.18 8.85
N PRO A 251 -19.45 -20.15 8.31
CA PRO A 251 -19.94 -18.79 8.41
C PRO A 251 -21.25 -18.67 7.62
N LYS A 252 -22.19 -17.86 8.11
CA LYS A 252 -23.48 -17.63 7.40
C LYS A 252 -23.32 -16.70 6.20
N SER A 253 -22.19 -15.99 6.10
CA SER A 253 -21.83 -15.12 4.99
C SER A 253 -20.80 -15.83 4.10
N PRO A 254 -20.95 -15.82 2.77
CA PRO A 254 -19.95 -16.40 1.87
C PRO A 254 -18.67 -15.55 1.90
N LEU A 255 -17.57 -16.16 2.33
CA LEU A 255 -16.21 -15.61 2.20
C LEU A 255 -15.57 -16.25 0.96
N ASN A 256 -15.49 -15.49 -0.14
CA ASN A 256 -14.81 -15.95 -1.36
C ASN A 256 -13.31 -16.13 -1.12
N THR A 257 -12.72 -17.18 -1.70
CA THR A 257 -11.28 -17.44 -1.63
C THR A 257 -10.45 -16.37 -2.35
N GLU A 258 -11.03 -15.65 -3.31
CA GLU A 258 -10.45 -14.47 -3.98
C GLU A 258 -10.09 -13.33 -3.02
N LEU A 259 -10.64 -13.34 -1.78
CA LEU A 259 -10.25 -12.38 -0.74
C LEU A 259 -8.78 -12.55 -0.30
N LEU A 260 -8.14 -13.70 -0.54
CA LEU A 260 -6.73 -13.94 -0.20
C LEU A 260 -5.78 -12.97 -0.92
N ASP A 261 -6.01 -12.75 -2.22
CA ASP A 261 -5.20 -11.83 -3.03
C ASP A 261 -5.50 -10.37 -2.65
N ILE A 262 -6.76 -10.09 -2.29
CA ILE A 262 -7.19 -8.78 -1.78
C ILE A 262 -6.52 -8.45 -0.43
N PHE A 263 -6.20 -9.43 0.42
CA PHE A 263 -5.51 -9.18 1.70
C PHE A 263 -4.01 -8.86 1.58
N ASP A 264 -3.36 -9.16 0.45
CA ASP A 264 -2.04 -8.58 0.12
C ASP A 264 -2.18 -7.21 -0.57
N PHE A 265 -3.34 -6.91 -1.17
CA PHE A 265 -3.63 -5.63 -1.81
C PHE A 265 -4.15 -4.56 -0.84
N PHE A 266 -4.75 -4.92 0.29
CA PHE A 266 -5.11 -3.96 1.33
C PHE A 266 -3.84 -3.28 1.84
N PRO A 267 -3.64 -1.97 1.56
CA PRO A 267 -2.43 -1.31 2.01
C PRO A 267 -2.45 -1.33 3.54
N TYR A 268 -1.32 -1.75 4.13
CA TYR A 268 -0.94 -1.31 5.47
C TYR A 268 -1.13 0.20 5.49
N THR A 269 -2.19 0.69 6.14
CA THR A 269 -2.47 2.11 6.17
C THR A 269 -1.30 2.73 6.91
N THR A 270 -0.49 3.50 6.20
CA THR A 270 0.75 4.11 6.74
C THR A 270 0.45 5.07 7.89
N ASN A 271 -0.82 5.43 8.09
CA ASN A 271 -1.34 6.02 9.31
C ASN A 271 -2.82 5.59 9.54
N PRO A 272 -3.09 4.51 10.29
CA PRO A 272 -4.46 4.05 10.57
C PRO A 272 -5.23 5.07 11.43
N ASP A 273 -4.53 5.79 12.30
CA ASP A 273 -5.12 6.71 13.27
C ASP A 273 -5.69 7.96 12.61
N ALA A 274 -5.09 8.40 11.49
CA ALA A 274 -5.64 9.46 10.65
C ALA A 274 -6.99 9.05 10.03
N THR A 275 -7.07 7.82 9.49
CA THR A 275 -8.29 7.28 8.87
C THR A 275 -9.42 7.13 9.90
N LEU A 276 -9.13 6.58 11.09
CA LEU A 276 -10.11 6.39 12.16
C LEU A 276 -10.70 7.71 12.67
N LYS A 277 -9.87 8.76 12.80
CA LYS A 277 -10.32 10.12 13.17
C LYS A 277 -11.31 10.69 12.15
N SER A 278 -11.07 10.47 10.85
CA SER A 278 -11.98 10.93 9.79
C SER A 278 -13.32 10.15 9.77
N ILE A 279 -13.30 8.84 10.00
CA ILE A 279 -14.51 8.00 10.04
C ILE A 279 -15.42 8.40 11.22
N ARG A 280 -14.86 8.58 12.43
CA ARG A 280 -15.63 9.05 13.59
C ARG A 280 -16.32 10.38 13.28
N LYS A 281 -15.56 11.33 12.73
CA LYS A 281 -16.06 12.66 12.36
C LYS A 281 -17.18 12.60 11.31
N TYR A 282 -17.10 11.69 10.33
CA TYR A 282 -18.21 11.46 9.39
C TYR A 282 -19.50 11.14 10.15
N CYS A 283 -19.47 10.16 11.06
CA CYS A 283 -20.65 9.72 11.80
C CYS A 283 -21.20 10.82 12.74
N GLU A 284 -20.34 11.70 13.28
CA GLU A 284 -20.75 12.84 14.13
C GLU A 284 -21.40 13.99 13.33
N ASN A 285 -21.16 14.10 12.01
CA ASN A 285 -21.60 15.27 11.22
C ASN A 285 -23.13 15.38 10.99
N SER A 286 -23.90 14.28 11.03
CA SER A 286 -25.37 14.32 10.87
C SER A 286 -26.04 12.99 11.22
N GLU A 287 -27.34 13.03 11.55
CA GLU A 287 -28.17 11.83 11.74
C GLU A 287 -28.14 10.87 10.53
N LYS A 288 -28.07 11.40 9.31
CA LYS A 288 -27.97 10.59 8.07
C LYS A 288 -26.63 9.86 7.99
N ALA A 289 -25.55 10.52 8.35
CA ALA A 289 -24.22 9.91 8.40
C ALA A 289 -24.14 8.85 9.50
N LEU A 290 -24.65 9.14 10.69
CA LEU A 290 -24.77 8.18 11.79
C LEU A 290 -25.61 6.96 11.43
N ARG A 291 -26.72 7.15 10.69
CA ARG A 291 -27.53 6.05 10.15
C ARG A 291 -26.73 5.17 9.18
N ASN A 292 -25.92 5.75 8.29
CA ASN A 292 -25.03 4.99 7.40
C ASN A 292 -23.99 4.20 8.21
N CYS A 293 -23.41 4.81 9.25
CA CYS A 293 -22.47 4.17 10.15
C CYS A 293 -23.11 2.98 10.91
N ARG A 294 -24.35 3.13 11.38
CA ARG A 294 -25.13 2.03 12.00
C ARG A 294 -25.45 0.92 11.00
N LEU A 295 -25.79 1.25 9.75
CA LEU A 295 -26.02 0.25 8.69
C LEU A 295 -24.76 -0.55 8.37
N PHE A 296 -23.58 0.09 8.35
CA PHE A 296 -22.30 -0.60 8.21
C PHE A 296 -22.04 -1.56 9.38
N LEU A 297 -22.24 -1.13 10.63
CA LEU A 297 -22.09 -2.01 11.79
C LEU A 297 -23.08 -3.17 11.79
N ASN A 298 -24.34 -2.94 11.39
CA ASN A 298 -25.34 -4.00 11.23
C ASN A 298 -24.93 -5.03 10.15
N PHE A 299 -24.32 -4.58 9.06
CA PHE A 299 -23.76 -5.47 8.02
C PHE A 299 -22.63 -6.35 8.57
N VAL A 300 -21.63 -5.76 9.25
CA VAL A 300 -20.52 -6.52 9.87
C VAL A 300 -21.02 -7.47 10.96
N ASN A 301 -22.03 -7.06 11.73
CA ASN A 301 -22.64 -7.85 12.80
C ASN A 301 -23.51 -9.02 12.31
N GLY A 302 -24.00 -8.96 11.06
CA GLY A 302 -24.93 -9.93 10.46
C GLY A 302 -26.38 -9.87 10.97
N VAL A 303 -26.67 -9.03 11.97
CA VAL A 303 -28.03 -8.70 12.42
C VAL A 303 -28.13 -7.22 12.79
N GLU A 304 -29.32 -6.65 12.65
CA GLU A 304 -29.62 -5.29 13.12
C GLU A 304 -29.41 -5.16 14.63
N THR A 305 -28.78 -4.07 15.06
CA THR A 305 -28.45 -3.80 16.46
C THR A 305 -29.12 -2.53 16.95
N ASN A 306 -29.56 -2.58 18.21
CA ASN A 306 -30.11 -1.45 18.93
C ASN A 306 -29.02 -0.73 19.76
N MET A 307 -27.79 -0.65 19.24
CA MET A 307 -26.69 0.10 19.89
C MET A 307 -27.13 1.52 20.26
N ALA A 308 -26.61 2.08 21.35
CA ALA A 308 -26.72 3.51 21.60
C ALA A 308 -25.82 4.28 20.61
N ASP A 309 -26.20 5.50 20.23
CA ASP A 309 -25.43 6.30 19.27
C ASP A 309 -24.01 6.61 19.77
N GLU A 310 -23.83 6.85 21.07
CA GLU A 310 -22.51 6.99 21.70
C GLU A 310 -21.64 5.73 21.52
N ALA A 311 -22.25 4.53 21.57
CA ALA A 311 -21.54 3.27 21.38
C ALA A 311 -21.12 3.07 19.92
N VAL A 312 -21.98 3.46 18.95
CA VAL A 312 -21.65 3.46 17.51
C VAL A 312 -20.47 4.38 17.23
N LEU A 313 -20.50 5.61 17.75
CA LEU A 313 -19.44 6.61 17.57
C LEU A 313 -18.11 6.18 18.21
N ASN A 314 -18.16 5.62 19.43
CA ASN A 314 -16.96 5.16 20.12
C ASN A 314 -16.37 3.88 19.52
N PHE A 315 -17.20 2.97 19.01
CA PHE A 315 -16.73 1.78 18.31
C PHE A 315 -15.98 2.18 17.03
N LEU A 316 -16.58 3.04 16.20
CA LEU A 316 -15.97 3.51 14.94
C LEU A 316 -14.78 4.47 15.12
N ALA A 317 -14.57 4.99 16.33
CA ALA A 317 -13.35 5.71 16.69
C ALA A 317 -12.12 4.79 16.86
N SER A 318 -12.33 3.48 16.99
CA SER A 318 -11.29 2.47 17.19
C SER A 318 -11.28 1.36 16.14
N PHE A 319 -12.41 1.10 15.48
CA PHE A 319 -12.57 0.04 14.49
C PHE A 319 -12.62 0.59 13.05
N PRO A 320 -11.85 0.05 12.08
CA PRO A 320 -10.93 -1.07 12.21
C PRO A 320 -9.50 -0.66 12.62
N GLN A 321 -8.92 -1.33 13.62
CA GLN A 321 -7.47 -1.32 13.85
C GLN A 321 -6.72 -2.09 12.75
N PRO A 322 -5.44 -1.75 12.46
CA PRO A 322 -4.61 -2.53 11.55
C PRO A 322 -4.33 -3.93 12.11
N VAL A 323 -4.06 -4.87 11.20
CA VAL A 323 -3.77 -6.28 11.49
C VAL A 323 -2.88 -6.83 10.38
N SER A 324 -1.97 -7.74 10.73
CA SER A 324 -1.11 -8.43 9.76
C SER A 324 -1.91 -9.21 8.71
N SER A 325 -1.51 -9.13 7.44
CA SER A 325 -2.08 -9.94 6.36
C SER A 325 -1.94 -11.45 6.63
N LYS A 326 -0.87 -11.88 7.32
CA LYS A 326 -0.67 -13.26 7.76
C LYS A 326 -1.73 -13.72 8.77
N THR A 327 -2.17 -12.85 9.67
CA THR A 327 -3.28 -13.16 10.59
C THR A 327 -4.58 -13.45 9.82
N LEU A 328 -4.87 -12.67 8.78
CA LEU A 328 -6.06 -12.87 7.93
C LEU A 328 -5.94 -14.15 7.09
N LYS A 329 -4.78 -14.38 6.46
CA LYS A 329 -4.47 -15.63 5.75
C LYS A 329 -4.60 -16.87 6.65
N HIS A 330 -4.14 -16.80 7.90
CA HIS A 330 -4.27 -17.90 8.87
C HIS A 330 -5.75 -18.26 9.14
N TYR A 331 -6.61 -17.25 9.28
CA TYR A 331 -8.06 -17.48 9.42
C TYR A 331 -8.67 -18.12 8.17
N VAL A 332 -8.26 -17.70 6.97
CA VAL A 332 -8.76 -18.31 5.72
C VAL A 332 -8.27 -19.75 5.55
N GLN A 333 -7.01 -20.06 5.91
CA GLN A 333 -6.52 -21.44 5.96
C GLN A 333 -7.37 -22.31 6.91
N GLY A 334 -7.68 -21.80 8.10
CA GLY A 334 -8.57 -22.45 9.06
C GLY A 334 -10.00 -22.66 8.53
N LEU A 335 -10.56 -21.70 7.80
CA LEU A 335 -11.86 -21.80 7.12
C LEU A 335 -11.87 -22.90 6.06
N MET A 336 -10.86 -22.93 5.19
CA MET A 336 -10.77 -23.88 4.06
C MET A 336 -10.56 -25.32 4.54
N MET A 337 -9.60 -25.55 5.42
CA MET A 337 -9.38 -26.88 6.02
C MET A 337 -10.53 -27.26 6.96
N GLY A 338 -11.11 -26.27 7.64
CA GLY A 338 -12.17 -26.46 8.61
C GLY A 338 -11.69 -27.14 9.87
N ASP A 339 -10.53 -26.72 10.38
CA ASP A 339 -9.82 -27.27 11.53
C ASP A 339 -9.00 -26.17 12.24
N PHE A 340 -8.57 -26.40 13.48
CA PHE A 340 -7.79 -25.41 14.25
C PHE A 340 -6.33 -25.84 14.38
N ARG A 341 -5.48 -25.23 13.55
CA ARG A 341 -4.09 -25.63 13.34
C ARG A 341 -3.16 -24.43 13.20
N LYS A 342 -1.86 -24.68 13.19
CA LYS A 342 -0.82 -23.66 12.95
C LYS A 342 -0.85 -23.17 11.49
N TYR A 343 -0.11 -22.09 11.22
CA TYR A 343 -0.08 -21.46 9.91
C TYR A 343 0.54 -22.39 8.86
N ASP A 344 -0.10 -22.51 7.70
CA ASP A 344 0.45 -23.23 6.56
C ASP A 344 1.42 -22.33 5.80
N TYR A 345 2.71 -22.66 5.83
CA TYR A 345 3.76 -21.97 5.09
C TYR A 345 4.05 -22.62 3.71
N GLY A 346 3.25 -23.60 3.31
CA GLY A 346 3.49 -24.48 2.17
C GLY A 346 4.44 -25.62 2.50
N THR A 347 4.30 -26.73 1.79
CA THR A 347 4.91 -28.04 2.10
C THR A 347 6.40 -27.98 2.45
N LYS A 348 7.20 -27.24 1.67
CA LYS A 348 8.66 -27.13 1.89
C LYS A 348 9.00 -26.46 3.23
N VAL A 349 8.26 -25.43 3.61
CA VAL A 349 8.53 -24.66 4.84
C VAL A 349 7.87 -25.33 6.05
N ASN A 350 6.74 -26.01 5.86
CA ASN A 350 6.13 -26.86 6.89
C ASN A 350 7.08 -27.98 7.33
N ILE A 351 7.77 -28.65 6.38
CA ILE A 351 8.77 -29.68 6.73
C ILE A 351 9.89 -29.08 7.59
N ILE A 352 10.35 -27.86 7.28
CA ILE A 352 11.39 -27.18 8.07
C ILE A 352 10.89 -26.74 9.45
N ARG A 353 9.65 -26.23 9.56
CA ARG A 353 9.10 -25.65 10.81
C ARG A 353 8.42 -26.65 11.73
N TYR A 354 7.85 -27.72 11.18
CA TYR A 354 6.98 -28.67 11.89
C TYR A 354 7.42 -30.13 11.73
N ASN A 355 8.40 -30.41 10.86
CA ASN A 355 8.81 -31.77 10.47
C ASN A 355 7.68 -32.60 9.84
N ASP A 356 6.70 -31.93 9.21
CA ASP A 356 5.55 -32.53 8.51
C ASP A 356 5.19 -31.68 7.27
N THR A 357 4.49 -32.28 6.32
CA THR A 357 3.97 -31.64 5.11
C THR A 357 2.80 -30.68 5.38
N GLU A 358 1.96 -30.99 6.37
CA GLU A 358 0.86 -30.13 6.84
C GLU A 358 1.20 -29.46 8.18
N PRO A 359 0.64 -28.26 8.48
CA PRO A 359 0.79 -27.67 9.81
C PRO A 359 -0.04 -28.43 10.86
N PRO A 360 0.52 -28.70 12.05
CA PRO A 360 -0.15 -29.50 13.07
C PRO A 360 -1.34 -28.76 13.72
N ALA A 361 -2.35 -29.53 14.09
CA ALA A 361 -3.50 -29.04 14.86
C ALA A 361 -3.12 -28.66 16.29
N TYR A 362 -3.75 -27.61 16.84
CA TYR A 362 -3.57 -27.22 18.24
C TYR A 362 -4.17 -28.28 19.16
N ASN A 363 -3.38 -28.78 20.11
CA ASN A 363 -3.83 -29.84 21.01
C ASN A 363 -4.64 -29.28 22.19
N LEU A 364 -5.90 -28.91 21.92
CA LEU A 364 -6.86 -28.39 22.89
C LEU A 364 -7.11 -29.32 24.09
N SER A 365 -6.77 -30.60 23.99
CA SER A 365 -6.90 -31.55 25.12
C SER A 365 -5.86 -31.33 26.23
N ARG A 366 -4.84 -30.48 25.99
CA ARG A 366 -3.86 -30.01 26.99
C ARG A 366 -4.39 -28.89 27.90
N ILE A 367 -5.53 -28.30 27.57
CA ILE A 367 -6.12 -27.20 28.34
C ILE A 367 -6.80 -27.78 29.59
N THR A 368 -6.25 -27.46 30.76
CA THR A 368 -6.69 -27.95 32.07
C THR A 368 -7.31 -26.87 32.95
N SER A 369 -7.14 -25.57 32.64
CA SER A 369 -7.87 -24.49 33.30
C SER A 369 -9.37 -24.53 32.98
N SER A 370 -10.21 -24.09 33.92
CA SER A 370 -11.67 -24.01 33.73
C SER A 370 -12.06 -23.06 32.59
N VAL A 371 -12.82 -23.56 31.60
CA VAL A 371 -13.32 -22.79 30.46
C VAL A 371 -14.84 -22.65 30.51
N PHE A 372 -15.32 -21.41 30.45
CA PHE A 372 -16.71 -21.04 30.20
C PHE A 372 -16.83 -20.46 28.79
N ILE A 373 -17.89 -20.79 28.05
CA ILE A 373 -18.09 -20.30 26.68
C ILE A 373 -19.45 -19.61 26.57
N VAL A 374 -19.47 -18.41 26.00
CA VAL A 374 -20.70 -17.67 25.65
C VAL A 374 -20.85 -17.63 24.14
N GLY A 375 -22.00 -18.08 23.63
CA GLY A 375 -22.29 -18.17 22.19
C GLY A 375 -23.74 -17.88 21.84
N SER A 376 -23.98 -17.45 20.60
CA SER A 376 -25.31 -17.04 20.11
C SER A 376 -25.74 -17.86 18.90
N THR A 377 -27.03 -18.19 18.82
CA THR A 377 -27.61 -18.88 17.65
C THR A 377 -27.63 -18.01 16.38
N THR A 378 -27.68 -16.69 16.53
CA THR A 378 -27.77 -15.74 15.42
C THR A 378 -26.43 -15.21 14.92
N ASP A 379 -25.33 -15.42 15.65
CA ASP A 379 -23.97 -15.09 15.20
C ASP A 379 -23.69 -15.67 13.80
N SER A 380 -23.18 -14.82 12.90
CA SER A 380 -22.88 -15.12 11.49
C SER A 380 -21.44 -15.56 11.26
N ILE A 381 -20.53 -15.25 12.19
CA ILE A 381 -19.08 -15.49 12.11
C ILE A 381 -18.71 -16.73 12.92
N VAL A 382 -19.12 -16.79 14.18
CA VAL A 382 -18.82 -17.92 15.09
C VAL A 382 -20.11 -18.66 15.42
N THR A 383 -20.43 -19.66 14.59
CA THR A 383 -21.70 -20.37 14.73
C THR A 383 -21.71 -21.35 15.91
N ILE A 384 -22.90 -21.66 16.41
CA ILE A 384 -23.12 -22.74 17.39
C ILE A 384 -22.59 -24.11 16.90
N LYS A 385 -22.48 -24.36 15.58
CA LYS A 385 -21.85 -25.60 15.06
C LYS A 385 -20.35 -25.64 15.36
N ASP A 386 -19.68 -24.49 15.30
CA ASP A 386 -18.24 -24.37 15.58
C ASP A 386 -17.97 -24.32 17.09
N ILE A 387 -18.85 -23.71 17.88
CA ILE A 387 -18.80 -23.80 19.35
C ILE A 387 -19.01 -25.25 19.83
N LYS A 388 -19.99 -25.99 19.28
CA LYS A 388 -20.18 -27.42 19.60
C LYS A 388 -18.96 -28.27 19.26
N TRP A 389 -18.25 -27.96 18.17
CA TRP A 389 -17.00 -28.62 17.83
C TRP A 389 -15.86 -28.26 18.80
N LEU A 390 -15.76 -27.00 19.21
CA LEU A 390 -14.76 -26.57 20.20
C LEU A 390 -14.97 -27.31 21.54
N VAL A 391 -16.22 -27.38 21.99
CA VAL A 391 -16.61 -28.10 23.22
C VAL A 391 -16.25 -29.59 23.14
N SER A 392 -16.37 -30.23 21.97
CA SER A 392 -15.98 -31.64 21.81
C SER A 392 -14.47 -31.91 21.74
N ARG A 393 -13.64 -30.86 21.74
CA ARG A 393 -12.16 -30.95 21.75
C ARG A 393 -11.52 -30.55 23.09
N LEU A 394 -12.25 -29.79 23.92
CA LEU A 394 -11.81 -29.36 25.24
C LEU A 394 -12.17 -30.41 26.31
N ARG A 395 -11.31 -30.58 27.32
CA ARG A 395 -11.59 -31.47 28.46
C ARG A 395 -12.35 -30.78 29.59
N ASN A 396 -11.97 -29.53 29.91
CA ASN A 396 -12.41 -28.83 31.12
C ASN A 396 -13.34 -27.65 30.80
N VAL A 397 -14.38 -27.90 29.98
CA VAL A 397 -15.49 -26.95 29.80
C VAL A 397 -16.45 -27.10 30.98
N VAL A 398 -16.60 -26.04 31.77
CA VAL A 398 -17.50 -26.04 32.92
C VAL A 398 -18.93 -25.75 32.48
N GLU A 399 -19.12 -24.76 31.59
CA GLU A 399 -20.43 -24.35 31.13
C GLU A 399 -20.39 -23.72 29.73
N VAL A 400 -21.49 -23.85 29.00
CA VAL A 400 -21.69 -23.20 27.69
C VAL A 400 -23.01 -22.44 27.71
N ASN A 401 -22.94 -21.13 27.94
CA ASN A 401 -24.10 -20.25 27.83
C ASN A 401 -24.43 -20.02 26.36
N SER A 402 -25.60 -20.50 25.94
CA SER A 402 -26.11 -20.33 24.57
C SER A 402 -27.27 -19.35 24.57
N ILE A 403 -26.98 -18.12 24.15
CA ILE A 403 -27.98 -17.06 23.93
C ILE A 403 -28.90 -17.52 22.79
N LYS A 404 -30.20 -17.55 23.10
CA LYS A 404 -31.29 -18.00 22.24
C LYS A 404 -32.41 -16.96 22.28
N ASN A 405 -33.31 -17.00 21.30
CA ASN A 405 -34.53 -16.19 21.22
C ASN A 405 -34.32 -14.66 21.08
N VAL A 406 -33.08 -14.17 21.05
CA VAL A 406 -32.70 -12.77 20.77
C VAL A 406 -31.85 -12.72 19.51
N ARG A 407 -32.02 -11.68 18.68
CA ARG A 407 -31.13 -11.40 17.53
C ARG A 407 -29.81 -10.79 18.03
N PHE A 408 -28.89 -11.65 18.44
CA PHE A 408 -27.61 -11.29 19.02
C PHE A 408 -26.47 -11.70 18.06
N GLY A 409 -25.80 -10.73 17.44
CA GLY A 409 -24.75 -10.95 16.44
C GLY A 409 -23.33 -10.96 17.04
N HIS A 410 -22.32 -10.92 16.18
CA HIS A 410 -20.92 -11.02 16.62
C HIS A 410 -20.40 -9.78 17.37
N ILE A 411 -20.82 -8.57 16.98
CA ILE A 411 -20.52 -7.30 17.67
C ILE A 411 -21.45 -7.10 18.88
N SER A 412 -22.60 -7.77 18.93
CA SER A 412 -23.58 -7.61 20.03
C SER A 412 -22.99 -7.88 21.42
N TYR A 413 -22.03 -8.81 21.56
CA TYR A 413 -21.35 -9.14 22.82
C TYR A 413 -20.62 -7.95 23.48
N ILE A 414 -20.30 -6.89 22.74
CA ILE A 414 -19.56 -5.71 23.24
C ILE A 414 -20.35 -4.40 23.14
N ALA A 415 -21.29 -4.27 22.19
CA ALA A 415 -21.94 -3.00 21.88
C ALA A 415 -23.48 -2.99 21.99
N ASP A 416 -24.15 -4.14 22.07
CA ASP A 416 -25.61 -4.18 22.18
C ASP A 416 -26.05 -3.90 23.64
N PRO A 417 -27.12 -3.11 23.89
CA PRO A 417 -27.59 -2.83 25.25
C PRO A 417 -27.96 -4.09 26.03
N SER A 418 -28.50 -5.12 25.36
CA SER A 418 -28.84 -6.41 26.00
C SER A 418 -27.60 -7.21 26.43
N SER A 419 -26.40 -6.83 25.99
CA SER A 419 -25.15 -7.48 26.40
C SER A 419 -24.89 -7.35 27.91
N LYS A 420 -25.44 -6.31 28.58
CA LYS A 420 -25.30 -6.19 30.04
C LYS A 420 -25.87 -7.44 30.73
N GLU A 421 -27.16 -7.69 30.52
CA GLU A 421 -27.90 -8.79 31.16
C GLU A 421 -27.46 -10.17 30.63
N LEU A 422 -27.22 -10.29 29.31
CA LEU A 422 -26.96 -11.57 28.65
C LEU A 422 -25.50 -12.04 28.73
N VAL A 423 -24.55 -11.12 28.92
CA VAL A 423 -23.10 -11.39 28.81
C VAL A 423 -22.31 -10.84 30.01
N VAL A 424 -22.46 -9.56 30.35
CA VAL A 424 -21.66 -8.92 31.41
C VAL A 424 -22.01 -9.48 32.79
N ASP A 425 -23.30 -9.51 33.13
CA ASP A 425 -23.78 -10.03 34.42
C ASP A 425 -23.47 -11.53 34.57
N TYR A 426 -23.51 -12.28 33.46
CA TYR A 426 -23.07 -13.67 33.39
C TYR A 426 -21.56 -13.83 33.69
N ILE A 427 -20.70 -12.99 33.08
CA ILE A 427 -19.25 -13.01 33.32
C ILE A 427 -18.96 -12.68 34.79
N LEU A 428 -19.61 -11.65 35.34
CA LEU A 428 -19.50 -11.29 36.76
C LEU A 428 -19.88 -12.47 37.67
N GLN A 429 -20.96 -13.18 37.35
CA GLN A 429 -21.37 -14.38 38.10
C GLN A 429 -20.27 -15.44 38.09
N LYS A 430 -19.68 -15.81 36.94
CA LYS A 430 -18.67 -16.88 36.87
C LYS A 430 -17.30 -16.50 37.43
N LEU A 431 -16.97 -15.21 37.42
CA LEU A 431 -15.76 -14.69 38.07
C LEU A 431 -15.90 -14.55 39.59
N ASN A 432 -17.12 -14.44 40.11
CA ASN A 432 -17.39 -14.46 41.55
C ASN A 432 -17.71 -15.85 42.09
N SER A 433 -18.34 -16.74 41.32
CA SER A 433 -18.64 -18.10 41.75
C SER A 433 -17.36 -18.91 42.04
N THR A 434 -16.21 -18.53 41.48
CA THR A 434 -14.91 -19.14 41.83
C THR A 434 -14.28 -18.60 43.13
N LYS A 435 -14.84 -17.54 43.72
CA LYS A 435 -14.68 -17.20 45.15
C LYS A 435 -15.68 -18.02 45.99
N GLU A 436 -16.95 -18.03 45.58
CA GLU A 436 -18.02 -18.72 46.32
C GLU A 436 -17.83 -20.24 46.37
N ASP A 437 -17.35 -20.94 45.34
CA ASP A 437 -17.01 -22.39 45.42
C ASP A 437 -15.95 -22.73 46.50
N LYS A 438 -15.24 -21.72 47.02
CA LYS A 438 -14.32 -21.82 48.18
C LYS A 438 -14.94 -21.36 49.50
N GLU A 439 -15.93 -20.49 49.49
CA GLU A 439 -16.62 -19.95 50.69
C GLU A 439 -17.97 -20.63 50.98
N GLU A 440 -18.72 -21.04 49.96
CA GLU A 440 -20.01 -21.75 50.02
C GLU A 440 -19.85 -23.22 50.47
N LYS A 441 -18.64 -23.79 50.28
CA LYS A 441 -18.20 -24.98 51.04
C LYS A 441 -18.04 -24.74 52.56
N SER A 442 -18.14 -23.50 53.02
CA SER A 442 -18.20 -23.12 54.44
C SER A 442 -19.56 -22.54 54.90
N TRP A 443 -20.50 -22.28 53.98
CA TRP A 443 -21.78 -21.60 54.28
C TRP A 443 -23.04 -22.34 53.80
N LEU A 444 -23.05 -23.68 53.89
CA LEU A 444 -24.30 -24.45 53.83
C LEU A 444 -25.22 -24.07 55.01
N ASN A 445 -26.17 -23.15 54.82
CA ASN A 445 -27.55 -23.19 55.33
C ASN A 445 -28.42 -21.97 54.87
N PRO A 446 -29.66 -22.15 54.38
CA PRO A 446 -30.47 -21.08 53.77
C PRO A 446 -31.75 -20.65 54.54
N THR A 447 -32.20 -19.40 54.34
CA THR A 447 -33.57 -18.89 54.55
C THR A 447 -33.73 -17.54 53.81
N SER A 448 -34.50 -17.40 52.71
CA SER A 448 -35.96 -17.10 52.60
C SER A 448 -36.34 -15.67 53.11
N VAL A 449 -37.00 -14.74 52.37
CA VAL A 449 -38.41 -14.74 51.88
C VAL A 449 -38.72 -13.45 51.02
N LEU A 450 -39.54 -13.60 49.94
CA LEU A 450 -40.62 -12.74 49.31
C LEU A 450 -40.81 -11.22 49.69
N SER A 451 -41.44 -10.28 48.93
CA SER A 451 -42.12 -10.22 47.59
C SER A 451 -42.73 -8.82 47.24
N ALA A 452 -43.18 -8.62 45.98
CA ALA A 452 -44.34 -7.78 45.51
C ALA A 452 -44.19 -6.22 45.40
N LYS A 453 -44.53 -5.50 44.30
CA LYS A 453 -45.84 -5.12 43.63
C LYS A 453 -46.30 -3.67 43.96
N THR A 454 -47.03 -2.84 43.18
CA THR A 454 -47.46 -2.76 41.74
C THR A 454 -48.09 -1.39 41.37
N GLU A 455 -47.89 -0.91 40.13
CA GLU A 455 -48.85 -0.18 39.23
C GLU A 455 -49.45 1.25 39.46
N ASN A 456 -49.71 1.92 38.30
CA ASN A 456 -50.78 2.89 37.94
C ASN A 456 -50.76 4.36 38.42
N ASP A 457 -51.45 5.35 37.80
CA ASP A 457 -51.84 5.67 36.39
C ASP A 457 -52.58 7.07 36.37
N ARG A 458 -52.75 7.72 35.20
CA ARG A 458 -53.78 8.76 34.84
C ARG A 458 -53.76 10.27 35.25
N ASP A 459 -53.53 11.10 34.22
CA ASP A 459 -54.47 12.03 33.52
C ASP A 459 -54.88 13.49 33.94
N HIS A 460 -54.92 14.34 32.87
CA HIS A 460 -55.92 15.37 32.46
C HIS A 460 -55.79 16.91 32.68
N LYS A 461 -55.47 17.60 31.54
CA LYS A 461 -56.13 18.78 30.88
C LYS A 461 -56.40 20.14 31.59
N SER A 462 -56.02 21.24 30.91
CA SER A 462 -56.97 22.27 30.37
C SER A 462 -56.28 23.20 29.32
N ASN A 463 -56.99 24.16 28.69
CA ASN A 463 -56.69 24.68 27.34
C ASN A 463 -57.15 26.16 27.10
N SER A 464 -56.83 26.73 25.92
CA SER A 464 -57.32 27.97 25.25
C SER A 464 -56.39 29.21 25.29
N LYS A 465 -56.38 30.15 24.32
CA LYS A 465 -56.82 30.25 22.89
C LYS A 465 -56.26 31.58 22.31
N TYR A 466 -56.07 31.70 20.97
CA TYR A 466 -56.70 32.71 20.08
C TYR A 466 -55.98 32.90 18.70
N HIS A 467 -56.78 32.76 17.63
CA HIS A 467 -56.76 33.22 16.21
C HIS A 467 -55.47 33.73 15.49
N GLY A 468 -55.31 33.62 14.16
CA GLY A 468 -56.11 32.98 13.10
C GLY A 468 -55.82 33.52 11.67
N ALA A 469 -55.68 32.62 10.67
CA ALA A 469 -56.33 32.54 9.33
C ALA A 469 -56.64 33.82 8.48
N HIS A 470 -56.62 33.85 7.13
CA HIS A 470 -56.30 32.87 6.05
C HIS A 470 -56.03 33.59 4.69
N GLU A 471 -55.71 32.82 3.64
CA GLU A 471 -55.39 33.22 2.24
C GLU A 471 -56.59 33.65 1.35
N THR A 472 -56.29 34.15 0.13
CA THR A 472 -56.94 34.01 -1.22
C THR A 472 -56.81 35.31 -2.07
N SER A 473 -56.82 35.38 -3.42
CA SER A 473 -56.49 34.43 -4.52
C SER A 473 -56.37 35.15 -5.90
N SER A 474 -55.49 34.64 -6.80
CA SER A 474 -55.57 34.59 -8.30
C SER A 474 -55.82 35.81 -9.24
N GLN A 475 -54.80 36.14 -10.07
CA GLN A 475 -54.80 36.41 -11.56
C GLN A 475 -55.69 37.54 -12.20
N PRO A 476 -55.59 37.94 -13.51
CA PRO A 476 -54.81 37.45 -14.67
C PRO A 476 -54.04 38.53 -15.53
N THR A 477 -53.75 38.22 -16.81
CA THR A 477 -52.78 38.81 -17.79
C THR A 477 -53.36 39.83 -18.81
N ILE A 478 -52.57 40.80 -19.36
CA ILE A 478 -52.35 41.13 -20.82
C ILE A 478 -51.78 42.56 -21.14
N ILE A 479 -50.56 42.62 -21.73
CA ILE A 479 -49.99 43.40 -22.89
C ILE A 479 -50.61 44.80 -23.30
N LEU A 480 -49.87 45.93 -23.49
CA LEU A 480 -49.21 46.40 -24.75
C LEU A 480 -48.44 47.77 -24.71
N LYS A 481 -47.21 47.78 -25.29
CA LYS A 481 -46.49 48.80 -26.15
C LYS A 481 -46.30 50.29 -25.66
N THR A 482 -45.36 51.12 -26.15
CA THR A 482 -44.88 51.37 -27.55
C THR A 482 -43.53 52.15 -27.69
N ARG A 483 -42.88 52.00 -28.88
CA ARG A 483 -42.05 52.92 -29.72
C ARG A 483 -40.50 53.14 -29.58
N ASP A 484 -39.80 52.56 -30.58
CA ASP A 484 -39.01 53.17 -31.69
C ASP A 484 -37.55 53.72 -31.62
N GLY A 485 -36.79 53.38 -32.68
CA GLY A 485 -35.51 53.97 -33.17
C GLY A 485 -34.89 53.13 -34.32
N GLU A 486 -34.43 53.73 -35.44
CA GLU A 486 -34.31 53.05 -36.76
C GLU A 486 -32.89 52.85 -37.39
N THR A 487 -32.80 51.87 -38.32
CA THR A 487 -31.97 51.61 -39.56
C THR A 487 -30.66 52.40 -39.89
N ARG A 488 -29.64 51.90 -40.64
CA ARG A 488 -29.65 51.50 -42.09
C ARG A 488 -28.32 50.86 -42.63
N ALA A 489 -28.45 49.80 -43.45
CA ALA A 489 -27.87 49.54 -44.80
C ALA A 489 -26.36 49.59 -45.23
N LEU A 490 -25.94 48.49 -45.89
CA LEU A 490 -25.16 48.32 -47.17
C LEU A 490 -23.60 48.21 -47.25
N SER A 491 -23.18 47.38 -48.23
CA SER A 491 -21.82 46.91 -48.63
C SER A 491 -21.35 47.59 -49.96
N PRO A 492 -20.44 47.04 -50.83
CA PRO A 492 -19.26 46.14 -50.70
C PRO A 492 -18.00 46.66 -51.47
N ASN A 493 -16.84 45.96 -51.46
CA ASN A 493 -16.05 45.58 -52.68
C ASN A 493 -14.68 44.88 -52.44
N GLN A 494 -14.38 43.88 -53.32
CA GLN A 494 -13.19 43.69 -54.20
C GLN A 494 -11.79 44.20 -53.77
N SER A 495 -10.63 43.64 -54.20
CA SER A 495 -10.21 42.41 -54.91
C SER A 495 -8.66 42.40 -55.01
N HIS A 496 -8.03 41.23 -55.24
CA HIS A 496 -6.95 40.97 -56.23
C HIS A 496 -5.97 39.83 -55.89
N GLN A 497 -5.23 39.43 -56.92
CA GLN A 497 -4.57 38.13 -57.10
C GLN A 497 -3.03 38.22 -57.04
N MET A 498 -2.42 37.07 -56.71
CA MET A 498 -1.23 36.46 -57.36
C MET A 498 0.04 37.27 -57.69
N SER A 499 1.17 36.64 -57.30
CA SER A 499 2.35 36.29 -58.13
C SER A 499 3.73 36.95 -57.86
N ALA A 500 4.71 36.03 -57.75
CA ALA A 500 6.05 36.04 -58.38
C ALA A 500 7.16 37.05 -57.99
N PHE A 501 8.30 36.44 -57.63
CA PHE A 501 9.69 36.78 -58.01
C PHE A 501 10.41 38.07 -57.51
N SER A 502 11.30 37.84 -56.55
CA SER A 502 12.77 38.11 -56.63
C SER A 502 13.41 39.45 -56.18
N LYS A 503 14.47 39.25 -55.36
CA LYS A 503 15.79 39.92 -55.35
C LYS A 503 15.97 41.40 -54.91
N THR A 504 16.66 41.50 -53.76
CA THR A 504 17.81 42.41 -53.42
C THR A 504 17.63 43.92 -53.14
N ARG A 505 17.78 44.25 -51.84
CA ARG A 505 18.92 45.01 -51.25
C ARG A 505 18.99 46.55 -51.43
N LYS A 506 18.64 47.31 -50.37
CA LYS A 506 19.46 48.31 -49.62
C LYS A 506 18.59 49.02 -48.55
N GLU A 507 19.04 49.15 -47.29
CA GLU A 507 19.65 50.36 -46.67
C GLU A 507 18.72 51.60 -46.70
N THR A 508 18.42 52.34 -45.62
CA THR A 508 18.97 52.34 -44.24
C THR A 508 18.06 53.14 -43.28
N GLU A 509 18.18 52.90 -41.96
CA GLU A 509 17.96 53.87 -40.85
C GLU A 509 16.54 54.46 -40.62
N SER A 510 16.11 54.85 -39.42
CA SER A 510 16.56 54.69 -38.01
C SER A 510 15.31 55.01 -37.12
N SER A 511 15.20 54.87 -35.79
CA SER A 511 16.06 54.50 -34.65
C SER A 511 15.11 53.89 -33.58
N SER A 512 15.51 53.14 -32.55
CA SER A 512 16.42 53.54 -31.48
C SER A 512 16.62 52.41 -30.44
N VAL A 513 17.42 52.69 -29.40
CA VAL A 513 17.78 51.85 -28.22
C VAL A 513 19.02 50.98 -28.41
N ALA A 514 20.17 51.61 -28.25
CA ALA A 514 21.46 50.96 -28.02
C ALA A 514 21.67 50.63 -26.54
N LEU A 515 22.18 49.42 -26.23
CA LEU A 515 23.12 49.12 -25.13
C LEU A 515 23.38 47.60 -25.01
N LYS A 516 24.34 47.06 -25.80
CA LYS A 516 25.18 45.86 -25.50
C LYS A 516 26.09 45.46 -26.67
N GLN A 517 27.07 46.31 -27.00
CA GLN A 517 28.22 45.94 -27.83
C GLN A 517 29.54 46.39 -27.19
N LYS A 518 29.97 45.63 -26.19
CA LYS A 518 31.36 45.49 -25.73
C LYS A 518 31.52 44.03 -25.32
N ASN A 519 32.27 43.24 -26.12
CA ASN A 519 32.90 41.93 -25.80
C ASN A 519 33.33 41.09 -27.03
N ILE A 520 33.17 41.58 -28.28
CA ILE A 520 33.50 40.79 -29.48
C ILE A 520 35.00 40.86 -29.89
N LEU A 521 35.81 41.75 -29.29
CA LEU A 521 37.22 41.98 -29.67
C LEU A 521 38.27 41.23 -28.82
N ALA A 522 37.88 40.20 -28.05
CA ALA A 522 38.78 39.49 -27.12
C ALA A 522 38.84 37.95 -27.34
N LYS A 523 38.51 37.46 -28.54
CA LYS A 523 38.50 36.01 -28.86
C LYS A 523 39.19 35.59 -30.17
N SER A 524 39.99 36.47 -30.78
CA SER A 524 40.77 36.16 -32.00
C SER A 524 42.26 35.83 -31.75
N LEU A 525 42.69 35.72 -30.49
CA LEU A 525 44.05 35.37 -30.09
C LEU A 525 44.05 34.13 -29.20
N ASN A 526 43.98 32.95 -29.83
CA ASN A 526 44.48 31.68 -29.31
C ASN A 526 44.44 30.62 -30.43
N VAL A 527 45.30 30.78 -31.44
CA VAL A 527 45.72 29.66 -32.28
C VAL A 527 46.81 28.91 -31.51
N ALA A 528 46.36 28.02 -30.63
CA ALA A 528 47.19 27.01 -29.98
C ALA A 528 46.62 25.65 -30.36
N ASN A 529 47.47 24.71 -30.76
CA ASN A 529 47.05 23.35 -31.14
C ASN A 529 46.36 22.68 -29.95
N GLY A 530 45.04 22.58 -30.03
CA GLY A 530 44.20 21.92 -29.04
C GLY A 530 43.10 21.16 -29.76
N LEU A 531 43.08 19.84 -29.58
CA LEU A 531 41.93 19.02 -29.93
C LEU A 531 40.70 19.61 -29.22
N SER A 532 39.65 19.95 -29.98
CA SER A 532 38.43 20.50 -29.39
C SER A 532 37.86 19.48 -28.39
N THR A 533 37.68 19.91 -27.14
CA THR A 533 37.08 19.06 -26.10
C THR A 533 35.68 18.63 -26.56
N VAL A 534 35.46 17.32 -26.68
CA VAL A 534 34.17 16.76 -27.11
C VAL A 534 33.05 17.32 -26.21
N PRO A 535 31.93 17.79 -26.77
CA PRO A 535 30.81 18.30 -25.98
C PRO A 535 30.32 17.28 -24.96
N THR A 536 30.11 17.71 -23.70
CA THR A 536 29.63 16.85 -22.62
C THR A 536 28.33 17.41 -22.03
N MET A 537 27.28 16.59 -21.98
CA MET A 537 26.02 16.97 -21.33
C MET A 537 26.18 17.00 -19.80
N THR A 538 25.58 18.00 -19.16
CA THR A 538 25.58 18.16 -17.69
C THR A 538 24.34 17.58 -16.99
N SER A 539 23.27 17.35 -17.74
CA SER A 539 21.95 16.86 -17.35
C SER A 539 21.30 16.16 -18.56
N SER A 540 20.25 15.36 -18.37
CA SER A 540 19.47 14.83 -19.49
C SER A 540 18.71 15.94 -20.23
N MET A 541 18.38 15.71 -21.50
CA MET A 541 17.50 16.56 -22.31
C MET A 541 16.30 15.76 -22.81
N CYS A 542 15.18 16.42 -23.04
CA CYS A 542 14.01 15.81 -23.68
C CYS A 542 14.35 15.39 -25.11
N LEU A 543 14.08 14.14 -25.47
CA LEU A 543 14.32 13.60 -26.82
C LEU A 543 13.09 13.74 -27.71
N ILE A 544 11.89 13.57 -27.14
CA ILE A 544 10.60 13.62 -27.85
C ILE A 544 9.64 14.50 -27.04
N GLU A 545 9.18 15.58 -27.66
CA GLU A 545 8.26 16.58 -27.10
C GLU A 545 7.13 16.83 -28.12
N ASP A 546 5.87 16.88 -27.66
CA ASP A 546 4.68 17.00 -28.52
C ASP A 546 4.69 16.06 -29.75
N GLY A 547 5.09 14.81 -29.52
CA GLY A 547 5.12 13.75 -30.54
C GLY A 547 6.26 13.83 -31.56
N HIS A 548 7.07 14.90 -31.54
CA HIS A 548 8.17 15.13 -32.47
C HIS A 548 9.53 15.07 -31.75
N LEU A 549 10.59 14.76 -32.49
CA LEU A 549 11.96 14.80 -31.97
C LEU A 549 12.49 16.25 -31.96
N THR A 550 12.35 16.96 -30.83
CA THR A 550 12.83 18.34 -30.65
C THR A 550 14.35 18.39 -30.45
N GLY A 551 15.07 18.38 -31.56
CA GLY A 551 16.50 17.98 -31.61
C GLY A 551 17.57 19.05 -31.65
N ASP A 552 17.25 20.33 -31.92
CA ASP A 552 18.27 21.33 -32.30
C ASP A 552 19.38 21.49 -31.24
N GLY A 553 19.03 21.48 -29.95
CA GLY A 553 20.00 21.54 -28.86
C GLY A 553 20.69 20.20 -28.53
N ILE A 554 20.23 19.07 -29.06
CA ILE A 554 20.89 17.76 -28.88
C ILE A 554 22.02 17.61 -29.92
N LEU A 555 21.79 18.06 -31.16
CA LEU A 555 22.78 17.97 -32.25
C LEU A 555 24.12 18.63 -31.91
N ASP A 556 24.12 19.69 -31.09
CA ASP A 556 25.32 20.34 -30.56
C ASP A 556 26.21 19.44 -29.68
N TYR A 557 25.64 18.36 -29.10
CA TYR A 557 26.38 17.39 -28.30
C TYR A 557 26.83 16.14 -29.08
N LEU A 558 26.41 16.01 -30.35
CA LEU A 558 26.67 14.86 -31.21
C LEU A 558 27.81 15.13 -32.18
N THR A 559 28.58 14.08 -32.49
CA THR A 559 29.76 14.13 -33.37
C THR A 559 29.55 13.29 -34.63
N GLU A 560 30.53 13.27 -35.54
CA GLU A 560 30.54 12.33 -36.67
C GLU A 560 31.24 10.99 -36.32
N GLN A 561 31.36 10.65 -35.04
CA GLN A 561 31.90 9.35 -34.63
C GLN A 561 30.85 8.24 -34.83
N ASN A 562 31.32 7.06 -35.24
CA ASN A 562 30.48 5.87 -35.42
C ASN A 562 30.57 4.90 -34.23
N ASP A 563 31.49 5.14 -33.29
CA ASP A 563 31.77 4.24 -32.17
C ASP A 563 31.09 4.74 -30.88
N TYR A 564 29.75 4.59 -30.84
CA TYR A 564 28.92 4.91 -29.68
C TYR A 564 28.17 3.65 -29.20
N LEU A 565 27.52 3.72 -28.04
CA LEU A 565 26.65 2.68 -27.49
C LEU A 565 25.32 3.31 -27.08
N VAL A 566 24.19 2.62 -27.31
CA VAL A 566 22.85 3.14 -26.97
C VAL A 566 22.15 2.16 -26.04
N ILE A 567 21.80 2.64 -24.85
CA ILE A 567 21.16 1.88 -23.78
C ILE A 567 19.79 2.53 -23.51
N GLY A 568 18.72 1.80 -23.83
CA GLY A 568 17.35 2.15 -23.48
C GLY A 568 16.91 1.45 -22.20
N CYS A 569 16.04 2.08 -21.41
CA CYS A 569 15.47 1.48 -20.21
C CYS A 569 13.94 1.55 -20.26
N MET A 570 13.25 0.43 -20.05
CA MET A 570 11.79 0.35 -19.96
C MET A 570 11.32 -0.50 -18.77
N GLY A 571 10.03 -0.41 -18.45
CA GLY A 571 9.42 -1.03 -17.27
C GLY A 571 8.31 -0.16 -16.66
N MET A 572 7.58 -0.73 -15.71
CA MET A 572 6.38 -0.13 -15.10
C MET A 572 6.68 1.10 -14.22
N GLN A 573 5.65 1.68 -13.61
CA GLN A 573 5.80 2.76 -12.64
C GLN A 573 6.46 2.24 -11.34
N GLY A 574 7.35 3.02 -10.72
CA GLY A 574 7.97 2.68 -9.42
C GLY A 574 9.17 1.72 -9.45
N VAL A 575 9.46 1.04 -10.56
CA VAL A 575 10.53 0.01 -10.67
C VAL A 575 11.97 0.53 -10.59
N GLY A 576 12.18 1.85 -10.47
CA GLY A 576 13.51 2.45 -10.29
C GLY A 576 14.33 2.71 -11.57
N LYS A 577 13.71 2.76 -12.76
CA LYS A 577 14.38 3.03 -14.06
C LYS A 577 15.37 4.20 -14.02
N SER A 578 14.89 5.40 -13.68
CA SER A 578 15.69 6.64 -13.66
C SER A 578 16.81 6.60 -12.62
N THR A 579 16.60 5.90 -11.51
CA THR A 579 17.61 5.64 -10.47
C THR A 579 18.69 4.70 -11.00
N LEU A 580 18.31 3.58 -11.62
CA LEU A 580 19.21 2.61 -12.24
C LEU A 580 20.08 3.28 -13.32
N MET A 581 19.45 4.03 -14.23
CA MET A 581 20.14 4.74 -15.31
C MET A 581 21.10 5.82 -14.78
N SER A 582 20.70 6.58 -13.75
CA SER A 582 21.60 7.55 -13.09
C SER A 582 22.81 6.86 -12.43
N LYS A 583 22.60 5.71 -11.78
CA LYS A 583 23.68 4.92 -11.16
C LYS A 583 24.60 4.24 -12.16
N LEU A 584 24.06 3.76 -13.28
CA LEU A 584 24.84 3.19 -14.38
C LEU A 584 25.78 4.24 -14.97
N CYS A 585 25.29 5.47 -15.20
CA CYS A 585 26.12 6.61 -15.58
C CYS A 585 27.24 6.88 -14.54
N ASN A 586 26.89 7.13 -13.28
CA ASN A 586 27.84 7.60 -12.26
C ASN A 586 27.60 6.93 -10.87
N PRO A 587 28.21 5.76 -10.59
CA PRO A 587 27.86 4.94 -9.42
C PRO A 587 28.31 5.55 -8.08
N PHE A 588 29.46 6.24 -8.05
CA PHE A 588 30.07 6.77 -6.82
C PHE A 588 29.55 8.15 -6.36
N ASP A 589 28.81 8.87 -7.21
CA ASP A 589 28.27 10.18 -6.85
C ASP A 589 26.81 10.06 -6.38
N ASN A 590 26.60 10.15 -5.07
CA ASN A 590 25.26 10.19 -4.46
C ASN A 590 24.59 11.57 -4.53
N LYS A 591 25.27 12.62 -5.04
CA LYS A 591 24.77 14.01 -5.01
C LYS A 591 24.22 14.50 -6.34
N LYS A 592 24.39 13.76 -7.44
CA LYS A 592 23.98 14.20 -8.77
C LYS A 592 23.22 13.13 -9.55
N GLU A 593 21.92 13.09 -9.35
CA GLU A 593 20.99 12.35 -10.22
C GLU A 593 20.94 13.03 -11.60
N ILE A 594 21.10 12.25 -12.66
CA ILE A 594 21.11 12.75 -14.05
C ILE A 594 19.69 12.74 -14.63
N PHE A 595 18.95 11.67 -14.32
CA PHE A 595 17.53 11.52 -14.60
C PHE A 595 16.74 11.77 -13.31
N LYS A 596 15.61 12.46 -13.44
CA LYS A 596 14.81 12.91 -12.29
C LYS A 596 14.08 11.72 -11.62
N VAL A 597 14.50 11.35 -10.41
CA VAL A 597 13.86 10.27 -9.63
C VAL A 597 12.53 10.74 -9.03
N GLN A 598 11.67 9.81 -8.60
CA GLN A 598 10.43 10.14 -7.87
C GLN A 598 10.74 10.68 -6.47
N ASN A 599 10.19 11.86 -6.14
CA ASN A 599 10.22 12.39 -4.78
C ASN A 599 9.18 11.70 -3.89
N LEU A 600 9.27 11.89 -2.57
CA LEU A 600 8.28 11.41 -1.60
C LEU A 600 6.84 11.84 -1.97
N ASP A 601 6.65 13.07 -2.44
CA ASP A 601 5.36 13.58 -2.93
C ASP A 601 4.84 12.79 -4.14
N ASN A 602 5.72 12.39 -5.07
CA ASN A 602 5.34 11.58 -6.22
C ASN A 602 4.93 10.17 -5.81
N ILE A 603 5.58 9.61 -4.79
CA ILE A 603 5.24 8.29 -4.22
C ILE A 603 3.89 8.37 -3.51
N ILE A 604 3.66 9.37 -2.64
CA ILE A 604 2.40 9.57 -1.92
C ILE A 604 1.23 9.82 -2.88
N THR A 605 1.44 10.62 -3.92
CA THR A 605 0.42 10.89 -4.96
C THR A 605 0.29 9.79 -6.01
N SER A 606 1.11 8.73 -5.94
CA SER A 606 1.19 7.68 -6.96
C SER A 606 1.38 8.21 -8.39
N THR A 607 2.11 9.32 -8.55
CA THR A 607 2.38 9.95 -9.85
C THR A 607 3.70 9.52 -10.48
N HIS A 608 3.73 9.37 -11.80
CA HIS A 608 4.99 9.23 -12.54
C HIS A 608 5.81 10.53 -12.52
N CYS A 609 7.13 10.39 -12.46
CA CYS A 609 8.06 11.50 -12.59
C CYS A 609 8.47 11.74 -14.06
N THR A 610 8.94 10.69 -14.73
CA THR A 610 9.36 10.70 -16.13
C THR A 610 8.13 10.73 -17.05
N SER A 611 7.86 11.88 -17.67
CA SER A 611 6.73 12.09 -18.60
C SER A 611 7.11 12.06 -20.07
N THR A 612 8.41 12.15 -20.40
CA THR A 612 8.95 12.19 -21.77
C THR A 612 10.15 11.26 -21.91
N PHE A 613 10.56 10.99 -23.15
CA PHE A 613 11.84 10.35 -23.42
C PHE A 613 12.97 11.31 -23.07
N ASN A 614 13.92 10.88 -22.25
CA ASN A 614 15.05 11.69 -21.82
C ASN A 614 16.35 11.07 -22.31
N LEU A 615 17.14 11.80 -23.10
CA LEU A 615 18.45 11.40 -23.58
C LEU A 615 19.56 12.04 -22.73
N TYR A 616 20.58 11.25 -22.40
CA TYR A 616 21.84 11.72 -21.86
C TYR A 616 23.03 11.10 -22.59
N VAL A 617 23.94 11.93 -23.12
CA VAL A 617 25.19 11.50 -23.74
C VAL A 617 26.34 11.69 -22.76
N SER A 618 26.93 10.56 -22.36
CA SER A 618 28.06 10.51 -21.42
C SER A 618 29.40 10.89 -22.09
N LYS A 619 30.41 11.16 -21.26
CA LYS A 619 31.78 11.44 -21.73
C LYS A 619 32.39 10.31 -22.55
N ASN A 620 31.95 9.07 -22.33
CA ASN A 620 32.43 7.87 -23.01
C ASN A 620 31.61 7.53 -24.28
N ARG A 621 30.83 8.51 -24.82
CA ARG A 621 29.94 8.34 -25.99
C ARG A 621 28.91 7.20 -25.84
N ILE A 622 28.48 6.96 -24.59
CA ILE A 622 27.35 6.08 -24.28
C ILE A 622 26.11 6.95 -24.10
N PHE A 623 25.05 6.58 -24.80
CA PHE A 623 23.76 7.25 -24.91
C PHE A 623 22.76 6.51 -24.01
N PHE A 624 22.17 7.23 -23.07
CA PHE A 624 21.21 6.69 -22.11
C PHE A 624 19.83 7.28 -22.39
N ILE A 625 18.85 6.41 -22.65
CA ILE A 625 17.45 6.79 -22.93
C ILE A 625 16.57 6.27 -21.77
N ASP A 626 16.09 7.19 -20.93
CA ASP A 626 15.07 6.92 -19.91
C ASP A 626 13.67 7.23 -20.48
N THR A 627 12.71 6.33 -20.27
CA THR A 627 11.36 6.46 -20.86
C THR A 627 10.27 6.65 -19.80
N PRO A 628 9.08 7.14 -20.22
CA PRO A 628 7.89 7.05 -19.40
C PRO A 628 7.61 5.60 -18.95
N PRO A 629 6.93 5.41 -17.80
CA PRO A 629 6.52 4.08 -17.36
C PRO A 629 5.47 3.46 -18.27
N LEU A 630 5.69 2.20 -18.64
CA LEU A 630 4.74 1.39 -19.41
C LEU A 630 3.44 1.17 -18.61
N LEU A 631 2.29 1.21 -19.29
CA LEU A 631 0.96 0.88 -18.75
C LEU A 631 0.64 1.59 -17.41
N SER A 632 1.08 2.84 -17.27
CA SER A 632 1.03 3.59 -16.01
C SER A 632 -0.37 4.16 -15.71
N PRO A 633 -1.01 3.83 -14.56
CA PRO A 633 -2.30 4.40 -14.17
C PRO A 633 -2.28 5.94 -14.10
N SER A 634 -1.17 6.52 -13.65
CA SER A 634 -1.00 7.98 -13.58
C SER A 634 -0.75 8.65 -14.95
N LEU A 635 -0.48 7.88 -16.02
CA LEU A 635 -0.54 8.37 -17.40
C LEU A 635 -1.99 8.29 -17.93
N MET A 636 -2.70 7.18 -17.63
CA MET A 636 -4.12 7.01 -17.96
C MET A 636 -4.97 8.18 -17.42
N GLU A 637 -4.78 8.52 -16.14
CA GLU A 637 -5.47 9.64 -15.48
C GLU A 637 -5.26 10.96 -16.24
N LYS A 638 -4.03 11.25 -16.70
CA LYS A 638 -3.73 12.46 -17.49
C LYS A 638 -4.46 12.46 -18.84
N LEU A 639 -4.56 11.32 -19.53
CA LEU A 639 -5.29 11.19 -20.79
C LEU A 639 -6.79 11.46 -20.57
N ILE A 640 -7.40 10.85 -19.55
CA ILE A 640 -8.81 11.08 -19.16
C ILE A 640 -9.07 12.57 -18.85
N TYR A 641 -8.16 13.25 -18.15
CA TYR A 641 -8.29 14.69 -17.88
C TYR A 641 -8.11 15.58 -19.13
N GLN A 642 -7.36 15.14 -20.14
CA GLN A 642 -7.23 15.85 -21.42
C GLN A 642 -8.51 15.72 -22.25
N GLU A 643 -9.13 14.54 -22.27
CA GLU A 643 -10.43 14.33 -22.92
C GLU A 643 -11.56 15.12 -22.29
N ALA A 644 -11.67 15.09 -20.95
CA ALA A 644 -12.71 15.79 -20.21
C ALA A 644 -12.67 17.33 -20.37
N LYS A 645 -11.61 17.88 -20.97
CA LYS A 645 -11.48 19.30 -21.33
C LYS A 645 -11.88 19.64 -22.77
N LYS A 646 -12.12 18.65 -23.63
CA LYS A 646 -12.65 18.88 -25.00
C LYS A 646 -14.15 19.22 -24.93
N PRO A 647 -14.63 20.27 -25.64
CA PRO A 647 -16.04 20.66 -25.58
C PRO A 647 -16.96 19.66 -26.32
N PRO A 648 -18.25 19.49 -25.93
CA PRO A 648 -19.06 18.34 -26.35
C PRO A 648 -19.67 18.41 -27.78
N PHE A 649 -19.17 19.27 -28.67
CA PHE A 649 -19.81 19.54 -29.97
C PHE A 649 -18.78 19.70 -31.10
N SER A 650 -18.40 18.59 -31.74
CA SER A 650 -17.73 18.60 -33.06
C SER A 650 -17.79 17.23 -33.77
N SER A 651 -18.94 16.56 -33.74
CA SER A 651 -19.20 15.38 -34.58
C SER A 651 -19.77 15.79 -35.95
N GLY A 652 -18.90 16.03 -36.94
CA GLY A 652 -19.32 16.17 -38.35
C GLY A 652 -18.48 17.10 -39.23
N ALA A 653 -17.77 16.50 -40.20
CA ALA A 653 -17.24 17.07 -41.45
C ALA A 653 -16.17 18.20 -41.41
N ASN A 654 -15.00 17.86 -41.97
CA ASN A 654 -14.02 18.72 -42.65
C ASN A 654 -13.64 20.08 -42.01
N GLN A 655 -12.54 20.11 -41.25
CA GLN A 655 -11.61 21.25 -41.30
C GLN A 655 -10.15 20.80 -41.40
N VAL A 656 -9.40 21.57 -42.19
CA VAL A 656 -8.01 21.32 -42.59
C VAL A 656 -7.12 22.37 -41.90
N PHE A 657 -6.10 21.90 -41.17
CA PHE A 657 -4.93 22.62 -40.67
C PHE A 657 -5.09 23.97 -39.92
N SER A 658 -4.79 23.92 -38.61
CA SER A 658 -3.77 24.82 -38.02
C SER A 658 -2.94 24.02 -37.01
N GLY A 659 -1.64 24.31 -36.90
CA GLY A 659 -0.64 23.38 -36.36
C GLY A 659 -0.72 23.13 -34.84
N GLY A 660 -0.56 21.86 -34.44
CA GLY A 660 -0.56 21.42 -33.04
C GLY A 660 -0.73 19.91 -32.91
N SER A 661 0.21 19.13 -33.45
CA SER A 661 0.13 17.67 -33.54
C SER A 661 0.47 16.97 -32.20
N GLN A 662 -0.31 17.23 -31.17
CA GLN A 662 -0.42 16.30 -30.04
C GLN A 662 -1.21 15.07 -30.48
N ILE A 663 -0.91 13.90 -29.88
CA ILE A 663 -1.64 12.65 -30.14
C ILE A 663 -3.11 12.88 -29.84
N THR A 664 -3.93 12.99 -30.89
CA THR A 664 -5.34 13.27 -30.76
C THR A 664 -6.04 12.01 -30.27
N SER A 665 -6.54 12.06 -29.03
CA SER A 665 -7.39 10.99 -28.47
C SER A 665 -8.76 10.81 -29.17
N GLY A 666 -8.89 11.27 -30.42
CA GLY A 666 -10.00 10.93 -31.31
C GLY A 666 -9.64 9.86 -32.36
N ASP A 667 -8.37 9.45 -32.45
CA ASP A 667 -7.91 8.44 -33.42
C ASP A 667 -7.95 7.01 -32.89
N PHE A 668 -8.20 6.83 -31.58
CA PHE A 668 -8.23 5.53 -30.91
C PHE A 668 -9.61 5.29 -30.26
N SER A 669 -10.00 4.02 -30.22
CA SER A 669 -11.31 3.57 -29.74
C SER A 669 -11.60 3.88 -28.25
N SER A 670 -10.59 3.80 -27.38
CA SER A 670 -10.70 4.10 -25.94
C SER A 670 -9.41 4.71 -25.37
N THR A 671 -9.50 5.36 -24.20
CA THR A 671 -8.31 5.90 -23.49
C THR A 671 -7.38 4.80 -22.98
N GLU A 672 -7.92 3.63 -22.68
CA GLU A 672 -7.17 2.45 -22.24
C GLU A 672 -6.34 1.89 -23.41
N ASN A 673 -6.97 1.72 -24.58
CA ASN A 673 -6.31 1.30 -25.81
C ASN A 673 -5.24 2.30 -26.25
N ALA A 674 -5.51 3.61 -26.14
CA ALA A 674 -4.53 4.66 -26.42
C ALA A 674 -3.28 4.59 -25.51
N LEU A 675 -3.43 4.22 -24.24
CA LEU A 675 -2.30 4.01 -23.31
C LEU A 675 -1.49 2.76 -23.66
N GLU A 676 -2.16 1.66 -23.99
CA GLU A 676 -1.51 0.41 -24.39
C GLU A 676 -0.71 0.62 -25.68
N ILE A 677 -1.33 1.20 -26.71
CA ILE A 677 -0.69 1.51 -27.99
C ILE A 677 0.49 2.47 -27.80
N THR A 678 0.35 3.51 -26.98
CA THR A 678 1.48 4.43 -26.67
C THR A 678 2.62 3.70 -25.96
N SER A 679 2.31 2.72 -25.10
CA SER A 679 3.32 1.86 -24.46
C SER A 679 4.00 0.93 -25.48
N LEU A 680 3.23 0.28 -26.36
CA LEU A 680 3.76 -0.59 -27.42
C LEU A 680 4.63 0.18 -28.42
N GLN A 681 4.23 1.39 -28.83
CA GLN A 681 5.05 2.30 -29.65
C GLN A 681 6.36 2.68 -28.96
N THR A 682 6.32 2.94 -27.65
CA THR A 682 7.52 3.21 -26.83
C THR A 682 8.47 2.01 -26.81
N ALA A 683 7.93 0.79 -26.67
CA ALA A 683 8.73 -0.42 -26.68
C ALA A 683 9.32 -0.72 -28.06
N ALA A 684 8.52 -0.67 -29.13
CA ALA A 684 8.96 -0.87 -30.51
C ALA A 684 10.03 0.15 -30.94
N PHE A 685 9.95 1.40 -30.46
CA PHE A 685 10.97 2.42 -30.68
C PHE A 685 12.31 2.03 -30.04
N LEU A 686 12.32 1.73 -28.73
CA LEU A 686 13.55 1.29 -28.05
C LEU A 686 14.15 0.04 -28.68
N LEU A 687 13.32 -0.94 -29.04
CA LEU A 687 13.74 -2.17 -29.73
C LEU A 687 14.32 -1.94 -31.14
N SER A 688 14.15 -0.75 -31.71
CA SER A 688 14.64 -0.39 -33.04
C SER A 688 15.86 0.52 -33.04
N VAL A 689 16.03 1.38 -32.01
CA VAL A 689 17.11 2.40 -31.98
C VAL A 689 18.22 2.13 -30.97
N CYS A 690 18.03 1.19 -30.04
CA CYS A 690 19.00 0.87 -28.99
C CYS A 690 19.86 -0.34 -29.34
N HIS A 691 21.09 -0.37 -28.84
CA HIS A 691 21.95 -1.56 -28.87
C HIS A 691 21.62 -2.53 -27.73
N VAL A 692 21.30 -1.96 -26.56
CA VAL A 692 20.90 -2.68 -25.35
C VAL A 692 19.58 -2.11 -24.83
N VAL A 693 18.65 -2.99 -24.46
CA VAL A 693 17.37 -2.63 -23.84
C VAL A 693 17.28 -3.29 -22.47
N LEU A 694 17.22 -2.46 -21.42
CA LEU A 694 17.05 -2.88 -20.04
C LEU A 694 15.55 -3.00 -19.72
N ILE A 695 15.12 -4.20 -19.30
CA ILE A 695 13.78 -4.47 -18.78
C ILE A 695 13.86 -4.48 -17.26
N VAL A 696 13.37 -3.43 -16.61
CA VAL A 696 13.44 -3.28 -15.14
C VAL A 696 12.11 -3.66 -14.50
N GLN A 697 12.17 -4.55 -13.52
CA GLN A 697 11.01 -5.09 -12.80
C GLN A 697 11.32 -5.23 -11.30
N ASP A 698 10.29 -5.07 -10.46
CA ASP A 698 10.40 -5.21 -8.99
C ASP A 698 10.15 -6.65 -8.50
N TRP A 699 9.52 -7.50 -9.32
CA TRP A 699 9.26 -8.91 -9.04
C TRP A 699 9.64 -9.77 -10.25
N PHE A 700 9.97 -11.03 -9.99
CA PHE A 700 10.57 -11.92 -10.99
C PHE A 700 9.66 -12.23 -12.19
N TYR A 701 8.38 -12.50 -11.95
CA TYR A 701 7.48 -13.02 -13.00
C TYR A 701 6.22 -12.17 -13.16
N ASP A 702 6.11 -11.49 -14.31
CA ASP A 702 4.88 -10.87 -14.78
C ASP A 702 4.52 -11.42 -16.18
N PRO A 703 3.50 -12.28 -16.31
CA PRO A 703 3.10 -12.84 -17.60
C PRO A 703 2.55 -11.77 -18.56
N ASN A 704 2.04 -10.64 -18.04
CA ASN A 704 1.52 -9.56 -18.87
C ASN A 704 2.66 -8.75 -19.48
N LEU A 705 3.73 -8.47 -18.71
CA LEU A 705 4.94 -7.84 -19.24
C LEU A 705 5.62 -8.73 -20.30
N LEU A 706 5.69 -10.04 -20.08
CA LEU A 706 6.22 -10.99 -21.06
C LEU A 706 5.42 -10.99 -22.37
N ARG A 707 4.09 -11.07 -22.30
CA ARG A 707 3.20 -10.96 -23.47
C ARG A 707 3.34 -9.61 -24.16
N PHE A 708 3.37 -8.53 -23.39
CA PHE A 708 3.56 -7.17 -23.92
C PHE A 708 4.87 -7.03 -24.71
N LEU A 709 5.97 -7.62 -24.23
CA LEU A 709 7.26 -7.62 -24.95
C LEU A 709 7.19 -8.43 -26.26
N GLN A 710 6.51 -9.58 -26.26
CA GLN A 710 6.26 -10.38 -27.47
C GLN A 710 5.39 -9.61 -28.49
N THR A 711 4.33 -8.94 -28.03
CA THR A 711 3.49 -8.07 -28.86
C THR A 711 4.28 -6.88 -29.42
N ALA A 712 5.14 -6.25 -28.62
CA ALA A 712 6.00 -5.15 -29.06
C ALA A 712 7.06 -5.59 -30.09
N GLU A 713 7.57 -6.83 -29.99
CA GLU A 713 8.42 -7.44 -31.02
C GLU A 713 7.64 -7.63 -32.33
N MET A 714 6.40 -8.14 -32.26
CA MET A 714 5.56 -8.37 -33.44
C MET A 714 5.09 -7.09 -34.14
N LEU A 715 4.86 -6.00 -33.39
CA LEU A 715 4.40 -4.70 -33.92
C LEU A 715 5.54 -3.79 -34.38
N LYS A 716 6.80 -4.20 -34.22
CA LYS A 716 7.97 -3.46 -34.69
C LYS A 716 7.97 -3.41 -36.23
N PRO A 717 7.87 -2.22 -36.86
CA PRO A 717 7.78 -2.15 -38.31
C PRO A 717 9.10 -2.55 -38.99
N PRO A 718 9.06 -3.24 -40.15
CA PRO A 718 10.26 -3.50 -40.94
C PRO A 718 10.81 -2.18 -41.50
N MET A 719 12.08 -1.89 -41.21
CA MET A 719 12.67 -0.59 -41.52
C MET A 719 13.05 -0.47 -43.00
N PRO A 720 12.68 0.62 -43.70
CA PRO A 720 13.10 0.84 -45.06
C PRO A 720 14.59 1.19 -45.10
N THR A 721 15.41 0.25 -45.59
CA THR A 721 16.81 0.50 -45.95
C THR A 721 16.87 1.46 -47.14
N THR A 722 17.88 2.32 -47.19
CA THR A 722 17.99 3.36 -48.23
C THR A 722 18.45 2.85 -49.59
N SER A 723 18.66 1.54 -49.75
CA SER A 723 19.02 0.84 -50.98
C SER A 723 17.84 -0.01 -51.47
N ARG A 724 17.36 0.25 -52.70
CA ARG A 724 16.12 -0.34 -53.26
C ARG A 724 16.14 -1.86 -53.52
N ASN A 725 17.21 -2.60 -53.21
CA ASN A 725 17.50 -3.93 -53.78
C ASN A 725 18.20 -4.93 -52.82
N GLU A 726 18.20 -4.72 -51.50
CA GLU A 726 18.85 -5.64 -50.55
C GLU A 726 17.84 -6.26 -49.60
N GLU A 727 18.06 -7.53 -49.21
CA GLU A 727 17.17 -8.29 -48.31
C GLU A 727 16.99 -7.54 -46.98
N LEU A 728 15.74 -7.48 -46.50
CA LEU A 728 15.36 -6.83 -45.24
C LEU A 728 15.96 -7.61 -44.05
N THR A 729 17.23 -7.35 -43.71
CA THR A 729 17.81 -7.92 -42.48
C THR A 729 17.21 -7.21 -41.28
N GLU A 730 16.41 -7.93 -40.51
CA GLU A 730 15.67 -7.37 -39.40
C GLU A 730 16.54 -7.32 -38.14
N TYR A 731 16.79 -6.11 -37.63
CA TYR A 731 17.62 -5.86 -36.45
C TYR A 731 16.93 -6.27 -35.14
N PHE A 732 17.69 -6.87 -34.22
CA PHE A 732 17.27 -7.16 -32.84
C PHE A 732 18.35 -6.75 -31.82
N PRO A 733 17.98 -6.02 -30.75
CA PRO A 733 18.91 -5.58 -29.72
C PRO A 733 19.19 -6.68 -28.68
N HIS A 734 20.22 -6.45 -27.87
CA HIS A 734 20.42 -7.21 -26.65
C HIS A 734 19.39 -6.80 -25.60
N VAL A 735 18.59 -7.76 -25.14
CA VAL A 735 17.61 -7.56 -24.06
C VAL A 735 18.22 -8.06 -22.76
N VAL A 736 18.14 -7.25 -21.71
CA VAL A 736 18.70 -7.55 -20.39
C VAL A 736 17.62 -7.37 -19.33
N PHE A 737 17.31 -8.44 -18.62
CA PHE A 737 16.35 -8.44 -17.52
C PHE A 737 17.05 -7.99 -16.23
N VAL A 738 16.50 -6.98 -15.57
CA VAL A 738 17.02 -6.42 -14.33
C VAL A 738 15.96 -6.56 -13.24
N GLN A 739 16.16 -7.56 -12.39
CA GLN A 739 15.39 -7.77 -11.18
C GLN A 739 15.89 -6.78 -10.12
N ASN A 740 15.15 -5.70 -9.91
CA ASN A 740 15.45 -4.67 -8.92
C ASN A 740 14.81 -5.01 -7.56
N LYS A 741 15.28 -4.37 -6.48
CA LYS A 741 14.77 -4.55 -5.09
C LYS A 741 14.78 -6.00 -4.62
N ALA A 742 15.71 -6.81 -5.15
CA ALA A 742 15.79 -8.24 -4.89
C ALA A 742 16.10 -8.55 -3.42
N GLN A 743 15.54 -9.66 -2.94
CA GLN A 743 15.74 -10.17 -1.59
C GLN A 743 16.75 -11.32 -1.57
N TYR A 744 17.18 -11.73 -0.37
CA TYR A 744 18.11 -12.85 -0.17
C TYR A 744 17.69 -14.14 -0.90
N SER A 745 16.39 -14.45 -0.96
CA SER A 745 15.84 -15.61 -1.68
C SER A 745 16.24 -15.67 -3.15
N ASP A 746 16.38 -14.50 -3.77
CA ASP A 746 16.53 -14.35 -5.22
C ASP A 746 17.97 -14.64 -5.67
N TYR A 747 18.92 -14.59 -4.74
CA TYR A 747 20.34 -14.92 -4.95
C TYR A 747 20.67 -16.42 -4.80
N THR A 748 19.66 -17.27 -4.57
CA THR A 748 19.84 -18.73 -4.45
C THR A 748 19.96 -19.40 -5.82
N GLN A 749 20.82 -20.42 -5.95
CA GLN A 749 21.03 -21.16 -7.20
C GLN A 749 19.73 -21.68 -7.82
N ASN A 750 18.86 -22.27 -6.99
CA ASN A 750 17.56 -22.80 -7.44
C ASN A 750 16.65 -21.69 -8.00
N MET A 751 16.60 -20.52 -7.35
CA MET A 751 15.77 -19.42 -7.83
C MET A 751 16.33 -18.87 -9.13
N ILE A 752 17.64 -18.58 -9.20
CA ILE A 752 18.31 -18.13 -10.43
C ILE A 752 18.08 -19.12 -11.58
N SER A 753 18.29 -20.43 -11.38
CA SER A 753 18.01 -21.45 -12.40
C SER A 753 16.56 -21.38 -12.88
N THR A 754 15.59 -21.32 -11.95
CA THR A 754 14.17 -21.16 -12.28
C THR A 754 13.91 -19.88 -13.07
N MET A 755 14.61 -18.78 -12.76
CA MET A 755 14.51 -17.54 -13.54
C MET A 755 15.00 -17.73 -14.97
N GLN A 756 16.16 -18.35 -15.16
CA GLN A 756 16.71 -18.61 -16.49
C GLN A 756 15.81 -19.52 -17.30
N ASP A 757 15.29 -20.59 -16.70
CA ASP A 757 14.40 -21.55 -17.34
C ASP A 757 13.10 -20.88 -17.83
N VAL A 758 12.45 -20.07 -16.98
CA VAL A 758 11.19 -19.38 -17.35
C VAL A 758 11.40 -18.40 -18.50
N TYR A 759 12.49 -17.61 -18.47
CA TYR A 759 12.80 -16.68 -19.57
C TYR A 759 13.18 -17.43 -20.85
N ASN A 760 14.04 -18.45 -20.78
CA ASN A 760 14.39 -19.29 -21.92
C ASN A 760 13.13 -19.89 -22.57
N GLN A 761 12.24 -20.50 -21.77
CA GLN A 761 10.97 -21.07 -22.24
C GLN A 761 10.02 -20.01 -22.84
N SER A 762 9.92 -18.83 -22.21
CA SER A 762 9.04 -17.74 -22.67
C SER A 762 9.51 -17.10 -23.97
N PHE A 763 10.83 -17.06 -24.22
CA PHE A 763 11.42 -16.42 -25.40
C PHE A 763 11.91 -17.43 -26.47
N LEU A 764 11.61 -18.74 -26.36
CA LEU A 764 11.97 -19.77 -27.36
C LEU A 764 11.60 -19.44 -28.82
N ARG A 765 10.57 -18.63 -29.02
CA ARG A 765 10.07 -18.22 -30.35
C ARG A 765 10.36 -16.75 -30.70
N SER A 766 11.02 -16.03 -29.80
CA SER A 766 11.42 -14.64 -29.98
C SER A 766 12.77 -14.56 -30.68
N ARG A 767 13.01 -13.47 -31.41
CA ARG A 767 14.29 -13.14 -32.03
C ARG A 767 15.11 -12.14 -31.20
N LEU A 768 14.60 -11.73 -30.04
CA LEU A 768 15.29 -10.85 -29.09
C LEU A 768 16.50 -11.55 -28.48
N GLN A 769 17.64 -10.85 -28.42
CA GLN A 769 18.90 -11.44 -27.97
C GLN A 769 18.99 -11.41 -26.44
N ILE A 770 18.38 -12.42 -25.80
CA ILE A 770 18.39 -12.64 -24.34
C ILE A 770 19.60 -13.43 -23.83
N GLN A 771 20.45 -13.95 -24.73
CA GLN A 771 21.69 -14.66 -24.42
C GLN A 771 22.84 -13.96 -25.16
N SER A 772 23.68 -13.23 -24.42
CA SER A 772 24.78 -12.42 -24.99
C SER A 772 26.11 -12.62 -24.25
N GLY A 773 26.25 -13.69 -23.47
CA GLY A 773 27.44 -13.96 -22.65
C GLY A 773 27.60 -13.08 -21.42
N ILE A 774 26.58 -12.28 -21.08
CA ILE A 774 26.51 -11.46 -19.86
C ILE A 774 25.39 -11.99 -18.96
N GLY A 775 25.51 -11.80 -17.64
CA GLY A 775 24.49 -12.22 -16.68
C GLY A 775 25.07 -12.74 -15.37
N ILE A 776 24.25 -12.75 -14.33
CA ILE A 776 24.66 -13.13 -12.96
C ILE A 776 25.08 -14.60 -12.85
N ALA A 777 24.51 -15.48 -13.69
CA ALA A 777 24.83 -16.90 -13.78
C ALA A 777 26.06 -17.23 -14.65
N GLY A 778 26.76 -16.23 -15.18
CA GLY A 778 27.99 -16.43 -15.96
C GLY A 778 29.25 -16.73 -15.13
N GLY A 779 29.15 -16.82 -13.80
CA GLY A 779 30.28 -17.03 -12.88
C GLY A 779 31.21 -15.82 -12.70
N THR A 780 31.10 -14.78 -13.53
CA THR A 780 31.96 -13.58 -13.54
C THR A 780 31.52 -12.49 -12.54
N VAL A 781 30.25 -12.50 -12.16
CA VAL A 781 29.63 -11.61 -11.17
C VAL A 781 29.72 -12.24 -9.78
N LEU A 782 29.28 -13.50 -9.67
CA LEU A 782 29.31 -14.32 -8.45
C LEU A 782 29.76 -15.75 -8.77
N ASN A 783 30.91 -16.15 -8.24
CA ASN A 783 31.57 -17.42 -8.58
C ASN A 783 30.69 -18.67 -8.32
N TYR A 784 29.77 -18.59 -7.36
CA TYR A 784 28.86 -19.69 -7.00
C TYR A 784 27.61 -19.78 -7.90
N LEU A 785 27.37 -18.81 -8.78
CA LEU A 785 26.33 -18.80 -9.80
C LEU A 785 27.00 -18.92 -11.17
N ASN A 786 27.17 -20.15 -11.64
CA ASN A 786 27.79 -20.47 -12.93
C ASN A 786 26.88 -21.36 -13.78
N SER A 787 27.24 -21.57 -15.05
CA SER A 787 26.45 -22.38 -15.99
C SER A 787 26.26 -23.83 -15.53
N CYS A 788 27.23 -24.40 -14.80
CA CYS A 788 27.13 -25.75 -14.25
C CYS A 788 26.12 -25.86 -13.09
N SER A 789 25.86 -24.77 -12.37
CA SER A 789 24.90 -24.73 -11.25
C SER A 789 23.52 -24.20 -11.61
N CYS A 790 23.39 -23.41 -12.68
CA CYS A 790 22.18 -22.63 -12.99
C CYS A 790 21.65 -22.82 -14.42
N GLY A 791 22.26 -23.69 -15.24
CA GLY A 791 21.93 -23.86 -16.65
C GLY A 791 22.48 -22.75 -17.54
N ASP A 792 22.08 -22.73 -18.81
CA ASP A 792 22.61 -21.81 -19.81
C ASP A 792 22.36 -20.35 -19.44
N PRO A 793 23.42 -19.50 -19.37
CA PRO A 793 23.31 -18.16 -18.83
C PRO A 793 22.56 -17.21 -19.77
N ILE A 794 21.51 -16.60 -19.25
CA ILE A 794 20.80 -15.49 -19.90
C ILE A 794 21.28 -14.15 -19.37
N ASN A 795 20.92 -13.08 -20.09
CA ASN A 795 21.15 -11.68 -19.75
C ASN A 795 20.28 -11.23 -18.55
N LEU A 796 20.45 -11.86 -17.39
CA LEU A 796 19.72 -11.59 -16.15
C LEU A 796 20.65 -11.00 -15.09
N TYR A 797 20.25 -9.88 -14.50
CA TYR A 797 20.90 -9.29 -13.33
C TYR A 797 19.91 -9.13 -12.18
N VAL A 798 20.40 -9.41 -10.98
CA VAL A 798 19.64 -9.31 -9.73
C VAL A 798 20.31 -8.27 -8.85
N LEU A 799 19.60 -7.17 -8.57
CA LEU A 799 20.09 -6.01 -7.81
C LEU A 799 19.27 -5.85 -6.53
N PRO A 800 19.92 -5.65 -5.37
CA PRO A 800 19.22 -5.54 -4.10
C PRO A 800 18.62 -4.15 -3.94
N ASP A 801 17.84 -3.92 -2.88
CA ASP A 801 17.37 -2.57 -2.55
C ASP A 801 18.55 -1.64 -2.20
N LEU A 802 18.59 -0.47 -2.84
CA LEU A 802 19.56 0.59 -2.60
C LEU A 802 19.47 1.15 -1.17
N HIS A 803 18.28 1.14 -0.55
CA HIS A 803 18.05 1.72 0.77
C HIS A 803 18.38 0.76 1.94
N LEU A 804 18.50 -0.55 1.69
CA LEU A 804 18.85 -1.56 2.71
C LEU A 804 20.37 -1.71 2.94
N GLN A 805 21.17 -0.78 2.44
CA GLN A 805 22.63 -0.82 2.57
C GLN A 805 23.12 -0.47 4.00
N ALA A 806 23.44 -1.52 4.76
CA ALA A 806 24.31 -1.54 5.95
C ALA A 806 23.80 -0.93 7.28
N ARG A 807 22.97 -1.70 8.01
CA ARG A 807 23.30 -1.94 9.44
C ARG A 807 24.55 -2.84 9.45
N LYS A 808 25.61 -2.47 10.17
CA LYS A 808 26.94 -3.12 10.05
C LYS A 808 27.00 -4.55 10.59
N ASP A 809 25.98 -4.97 11.33
CA ASP A 809 26.02 -6.18 12.18
C ASP A 809 25.19 -7.35 11.62
N PHE A 810 24.68 -7.25 10.39
CA PHE A 810 23.88 -8.30 9.74
C PHE A 810 24.51 -8.80 8.42
N VAL A 811 24.52 -10.12 8.25
CA VAL A 811 24.91 -10.77 6.99
C VAL A 811 23.70 -10.79 6.07
N ASN A 812 23.61 -9.82 5.15
CA ASN A 812 22.47 -9.69 4.21
C ASN A 812 22.35 -10.85 3.19
N GLY A 813 23.31 -11.79 3.16
CA GLY A 813 23.26 -12.98 2.30
C GLY A 813 23.45 -12.71 0.79
N HIS A 814 23.65 -11.46 0.40
CA HIS A 814 23.97 -11.03 -0.97
C HIS A 814 25.06 -9.94 -0.95
N PRO A 815 25.77 -9.69 -2.07
CA PRO A 815 26.73 -8.60 -2.17
C PRO A 815 26.06 -7.22 -2.12
N GLY A 816 26.82 -6.19 -1.78
CA GLY A 816 26.30 -4.81 -1.77
C GLY A 816 25.92 -4.30 -3.18
N PHE A 817 24.91 -3.42 -3.22
CA PHE A 817 24.39 -2.80 -4.46
C PHE A 817 25.50 -2.24 -5.35
N ASN A 818 26.41 -1.43 -4.79
CA ASN A 818 27.50 -0.80 -5.55
C ASN A 818 28.45 -1.83 -6.19
N TYR A 819 28.71 -2.98 -5.54
CA TYR A 819 29.56 -4.03 -6.12
C TYR A 819 28.87 -4.69 -7.33
N LEU A 820 27.58 -5.02 -7.20
CA LEU A 820 26.80 -5.59 -8.30
C LEU A 820 26.60 -4.58 -9.44
N MET A 821 26.43 -3.30 -9.12
CA MET A 821 26.33 -2.21 -10.09
C MET A 821 27.60 -2.02 -10.91
N GLU A 822 28.78 -2.08 -10.29
CA GLU A 822 30.07 -2.03 -11.01
C GLU A 822 30.25 -3.20 -11.97
N LYS A 823 29.86 -4.42 -11.56
CA LYS A 823 29.89 -5.61 -12.43
C LYS A 823 28.93 -5.45 -13.60
N PHE A 824 27.66 -5.13 -13.32
CA PHE A 824 26.64 -4.85 -14.32
C PHE A 824 27.09 -3.78 -15.33
N LYS A 825 27.63 -2.66 -14.84
CA LYS A 825 28.16 -1.57 -15.68
C LYS A 825 29.25 -2.04 -16.63
N ARG A 826 30.27 -2.73 -16.10
CA ARG A 826 31.40 -3.26 -16.88
C ARG A 826 30.91 -4.22 -17.97
N ASP A 827 29.99 -5.11 -17.63
CA ASP A 827 29.52 -6.16 -18.53
C ASP A 827 28.59 -5.58 -19.63
N ILE A 828 27.75 -4.59 -19.30
CA ILE A 828 26.94 -3.83 -20.28
C ILE A 828 27.81 -2.98 -21.21
N TYR A 829 28.86 -2.34 -20.70
CA TYR A 829 29.75 -1.48 -21.50
C TYR A 829 30.69 -2.30 -22.40
N GLY A 830 30.95 -3.56 -22.05
CA GLY A 830 31.77 -4.49 -22.82
C GLY A 830 31.00 -5.31 -23.86
N ILE A 831 29.70 -5.11 -24.02
CA ILE A 831 28.87 -5.90 -24.94
C ILE A 831 29.26 -5.62 -26.40
N GLN A 832 29.24 -6.67 -27.24
CA GLN A 832 29.41 -6.50 -28.68
C GLN A 832 28.24 -5.71 -29.25
N LYS A 833 28.52 -4.77 -30.16
CA LYS A 833 27.49 -3.89 -30.73
C LYS A 833 27.07 -4.40 -32.11
N ASN A 834 25.84 -4.90 -32.20
CA ASN A 834 25.23 -5.22 -33.49
C ASN A 834 24.91 -3.92 -34.26
N PRO A 835 25.26 -3.82 -35.55
CA PRO A 835 24.95 -2.62 -36.34
C PRO A 835 23.44 -2.47 -36.54
N LEU A 836 22.91 -1.29 -36.23
CA LEU A 836 21.48 -0.95 -36.36
C LEU A 836 20.97 -1.00 -37.81
N THR A 837 21.87 -0.76 -38.78
CA THR A 837 21.61 -0.77 -40.22
C THR A 837 22.81 -1.37 -40.96
N HIS A 838 22.64 -1.78 -42.23
CA HIS A 838 23.73 -2.35 -43.06
C HIS A 838 24.98 -1.46 -43.13
N ALA A 839 24.80 -0.13 -43.07
CA ALA A 839 25.90 0.81 -42.92
C ALA A 839 26.08 1.23 -41.45
N PRO A 840 27.32 1.43 -40.95
CA PRO A 840 27.55 2.03 -39.65
C PRO A 840 27.10 3.50 -39.66
N LEU A 841 26.23 3.86 -38.72
CA LEU A 841 25.75 5.24 -38.54
C LEU A 841 26.79 6.04 -37.73
N SER A 842 26.90 7.35 -38.00
CA SER A 842 27.48 8.30 -37.04
C SER A 842 26.45 8.69 -35.98
N GLU A 843 26.86 9.26 -34.85
CA GLU A 843 25.95 9.72 -33.79
C GLU A 843 24.84 10.66 -34.30
N LYS A 844 25.17 11.60 -35.21
CA LYS A 844 24.16 12.47 -35.84
C LYS A 844 23.26 11.72 -36.82
N ASN A 845 23.83 10.80 -37.60
CA ASN A 845 23.04 9.96 -38.50
C ASN A 845 22.11 9.01 -37.71
N TRP A 846 22.52 8.56 -36.52
CA TRP A 846 21.68 7.82 -35.58
C TRP A 846 20.53 8.68 -35.06
N PHE A 847 20.77 9.94 -34.73
CA PHE A 847 19.71 10.86 -34.31
C PHE A 847 18.66 11.03 -35.42
N HIS A 848 19.10 11.30 -36.66
CA HIS A 848 18.21 11.39 -37.82
C HIS A 848 17.51 10.05 -38.15
N TYR A 849 18.17 8.91 -37.94
CA TYR A 849 17.57 7.58 -38.04
C TYR A 849 16.47 7.38 -37.00
N SER A 850 16.72 7.72 -35.72
CA SER A 850 15.71 7.60 -34.66
C SER A 850 14.46 8.45 -34.93
N SER A 851 14.62 9.62 -35.55
CA SER A 851 13.49 10.46 -35.98
C SER A 851 12.63 9.73 -37.02
N LYS A 852 13.26 9.21 -38.08
CA LYS A 852 12.56 8.43 -39.12
C LYS A 852 11.88 7.18 -38.57
N VAL A 853 12.53 6.50 -37.61
CA VAL A 853 11.98 5.31 -36.93
C VAL A 853 10.73 5.67 -36.12
N TRP A 854 10.76 6.78 -35.38
CA TRP A 854 9.60 7.25 -34.60
C TRP A 854 8.43 7.65 -35.51
N ASP A 855 8.71 8.40 -36.59
CA ASP A 855 7.70 8.78 -37.59
C ASP A 855 7.09 7.53 -38.27
N ALA A 856 7.90 6.52 -38.59
CA ALA A 856 7.45 5.26 -39.15
C ALA A 856 6.59 4.44 -38.16
N ILE A 857 6.93 4.44 -36.87
CA ILE A 857 6.12 3.80 -35.82
C ILE A 857 4.78 4.53 -35.65
N LYS A 858 4.78 5.87 -35.68
CA LYS A 858 3.57 6.69 -35.56
C LYS A 858 2.63 6.59 -36.75
N SER A 859 3.17 6.40 -37.96
CA SER A 859 2.39 6.22 -39.20
C SER A 859 2.11 4.76 -39.57
N SER A 860 2.55 3.80 -38.75
CA SER A 860 2.40 2.37 -39.05
C SER A 860 0.96 1.89 -38.90
N SER A 861 0.43 1.25 -39.95
CA SER A 861 -0.91 0.66 -39.96
C SER A 861 -1.09 -0.48 -38.94
N PHE A 862 0.00 -1.13 -38.50
CA PHE A 862 -0.08 -2.26 -37.56
C PHE A 862 -0.68 -1.85 -36.20
N PHE A 863 -0.36 -0.65 -35.70
CA PHE A 863 -0.94 -0.16 -34.43
C PHE A 863 -2.42 0.20 -34.56
N HIS A 864 -2.86 0.70 -35.72
CA HIS A 864 -4.28 0.96 -36.00
C HIS A 864 -5.08 -0.34 -36.22
N GLU A 865 -4.46 -1.36 -36.82
CA GLU A 865 -5.09 -2.68 -36.93
C GLU A 865 -5.21 -3.37 -35.57
N TYR A 866 -4.20 -3.20 -34.69
CA TYR A 866 -4.26 -3.66 -33.30
C TYR A 866 -5.39 -2.97 -32.50
N ASP A 867 -5.51 -1.64 -32.54
CA ASP A 867 -6.63 -0.89 -31.92
C ASP A 867 -8.00 -1.42 -32.40
N ARG A 868 -8.14 -1.63 -33.72
CA ARG A 868 -9.37 -2.13 -34.33
C ARG A 868 -9.72 -3.57 -33.94
N LEU A 869 -8.73 -4.37 -33.53
CA LEU A 869 -8.97 -5.72 -33.00
C LEU A 869 -9.37 -5.67 -31.53
N LEU A 870 -8.76 -4.80 -30.72
CA LEU A 870 -9.19 -4.55 -29.34
C LEU A 870 -10.65 -4.08 -29.29
N SER A 871 -11.02 -3.11 -30.14
CA SER A 871 -12.38 -2.54 -30.23
C SER A 871 -13.47 -3.49 -30.76
N LYS A 872 -13.16 -4.78 -30.98
CA LYS A 872 -14.09 -5.83 -31.43
C LYS A 872 -14.25 -6.97 -30.43
N LEU A 873 -13.48 -6.94 -29.34
CA LEU A 873 -13.52 -7.94 -28.27
C LEU A 873 -14.36 -7.49 -27.07
N GLU A 874 -14.72 -6.20 -27.03
CA GLU A 874 -15.81 -5.61 -26.24
C GLU A 874 -17.18 -5.84 -26.90
#